data_AF-A0A9E3EAJ0-F1
#
_entry.id   AF-A0A9E3EAJ0-F1
#
_cell.length_a   1.000
_cell.length_b   1.000
_cell.length_c   1.000
_cell.angle_alpha   90.00
_cell.angle_beta   90.00
_cell.angle_gamma   90.00
#
_symmetry.space_group_name_H-M   'P 1'
#
loop_
_entity.id
_entity.type
_entity.pdbx_description
1 polymer ?
#
loop_
_entity_poly.entity_id
_entity_poly.type
_entity_poly.pdbx_seq_one_letter_code
_entity_poly.pdbx_strand_id
1 'polypeptide(L)'
;MSLTAGTKLGPYEIQSPLAAGGMGEVYKARDTRLDRTVAIKILPSHLSENPEAKQRFDREARTISSLNHPNICTLHDVGEQGDVGYLVMEFLEGETLAERLRKGPLPVDQVLKNGIEICEGLEKAHRSGVVHRDLKPGNIMLTKMGAKLMDFGLAKASQAGATATSGLTATLTTPPGGHPLTAQGVVVGTFQYMSPEQVEGQEADARSDIFALGAVLYEMATGKRAFEGKTVASAMAAVLERDPAPIFSLQPMAPAALDSTVKTCLDKDPDERWQTAHDVKLQLRQITVGRLQPGVIGSTTVGLAAAPRKQNRPYLRWAAIALIAAAAAAAGYFAHVSHPAPPVWGGLNVTGELGEEGSFVLSSDGRQLAYVAADPQGRLLIWVRKLDSPRGLQLEGTSGAEYPFWSADGRSVGFFADGKLKRIEADGQNLQTVRDAPNGRGGTWNRDGLIVFTPNAVGGIAKVSAAGGTAVPITQTGESMNHRFPHFLPDGHHFLFTQAYGKRGQDGIYMGSTESPEFKLISAGASSNAAYASGYLLLVRDGKLLAQPFDSRRLQLTGAPSLVSDGVRTAFDRRVADFSVAQNGTLVFLSAMAGGQRLVWFDREGKELGVAVPDIGNPTSGLLVGTLSPSGERVAVARSRGTGSDIWMYSLQTALGTRLTFTDDFNESPVWSPDSNNIVFTRNLTDHYELRLKSVFGASEERMLVKSTGNTLATAWSRDRRFIFYAGDVFGANGKAQGVVLDMEGGSHKAMVATPSQGNVFGGSFSPDTKWVAYLSDETGRLEVYVTSFPNHLGKWQLSTGGADGALGTIWTGTGPQTEVVFRDLQSHLISVPVREQGGSLSPGAPRVLLGGRSLASSRFTDLTRDGKRILAGLPQENASTPLTLLLNWTKNLKR
;
A
#
# COMPACT_ATOMS: atom_id res chain seq x y z
N MET A 1 -7.49 -5.95 -46.82
CA MET A 1 -7.56 -5.43 -48.20
C MET A 1 -7.73 -3.93 -48.10
N SER A 2 -6.89 -3.13 -48.77
CA SER A 2 -6.99 -1.67 -48.73
C SER A 2 -8.26 -1.20 -49.48
N LEU A 3 -8.97 -0.23 -48.91
CA LEU A 3 -10.23 0.28 -49.46
C LEU A 3 -9.97 1.15 -50.70
N THR A 4 -10.79 0.98 -51.74
CA THR A 4 -10.67 1.75 -52.99
C THR A 4 -11.55 3.00 -52.96
N ALA A 5 -11.19 4.02 -53.73
CA ALA A 5 -12.01 5.23 -53.89
C ALA A 5 -13.43 4.87 -54.37
N GLY A 6 -14.44 5.48 -53.77
CA GLY A 6 -15.86 5.17 -54.00
C GLY A 6 -16.43 4.08 -53.07
N THR A 7 -15.60 3.39 -52.28
CA THR A 7 -16.09 2.45 -51.25
C THR A 7 -16.89 3.22 -50.19
N LYS A 8 -18.04 2.68 -49.78
CA LYS A 8 -18.90 3.30 -48.75
C LYS A 8 -18.82 2.54 -47.43
N LEU A 9 -18.50 3.27 -46.36
CA LEU A 9 -18.62 2.85 -44.97
C LEU A 9 -19.78 3.63 -44.34
N GLY A 10 -20.96 3.03 -44.29
CA GLY A 10 -22.20 3.71 -43.94
C GLY A 10 -22.43 4.96 -44.82
N PRO A 11 -22.57 6.17 -44.22
CA PRO A 11 -22.73 7.43 -44.95
C PRO A 11 -21.42 8.04 -45.47
N TYR A 12 -20.28 7.36 -45.31
CA TYR A 12 -18.98 7.91 -45.65
C TYR A 12 -18.42 7.27 -46.91
N GLU A 13 -18.07 8.08 -47.90
CA GLU A 13 -17.50 7.64 -49.16
C GLU A 13 -15.99 7.89 -49.19
N ILE A 14 -15.19 6.82 -49.30
CA ILE A 14 -13.73 6.87 -49.35
C ILE A 14 -13.29 7.61 -50.62
N GLN A 15 -12.43 8.62 -50.48
CA GLN A 15 -11.87 9.40 -51.59
C GLN A 15 -10.45 8.96 -51.93
N SER A 16 -9.56 8.87 -50.94
CA SER A 16 -8.15 8.52 -51.12
C SER A 16 -7.52 8.03 -49.82
N PRO A 17 -6.48 7.17 -49.86
CA PRO A 17 -5.68 6.87 -48.69
C PRO A 17 -4.92 8.12 -48.20
N LEU A 18 -4.74 8.24 -46.88
CA LEU A 18 -3.95 9.31 -46.23
C LEU A 18 -2.69 8.75 -45.58
N ALA A 19 -2.79 7.64 -44.86
CA ALA A 19 -1.65 7.01 -44.19
C ALA A 19 -1.90 5.51 -43.98
N ALA A 20 -0.82 4.73 -43.90
CA ALA A 20 -0.86 3.31 -43.53
C ALA A 20 0.25 3.01 -42.51
N GLY A 21 -0.09 2.30 -41.43
CA GLY A 21 0.87 1.93 -40.37
C GLY A 21 0.37 0.75 -39.53
N GLY A 22 1.15 0.34 -38.53
CA GLY A 22 0.85 -0.87 -37.74
C GLY A 22 -0.35 -0.78 -36.78
N MET A 23 -1.05 0.36 -36.73
CA MET A 23 -2.30 0.55 -35.98
C MET A 23 -3.53 0.72 -36.89
N GLY A 24 -3.40 0.48 -38.20
CA GLY A 24 -4.49 0.56 -39.18
C GLY A 24 -4.21 1.48 -40.36
N GLU A 25 -5.14 1.51 -41.30
CA GLU A 25 -5.12 2.36 -42.49
C GLU A 25 -6.04 3.57 -42.28
N VAL A 26 -5.60 4.76 -42.71
CA VAL A 26 -6.36 6.01 -42.61
C VAL A 26 -6.69 6.54 -44.00
N TYR A 27 -7.94 6.93 -44.21
CA TYR A 27 -8.49 7.36 -45.49
C TYR A 27 -9.15 8.72 -45.37
N LYS A 28 -9.05 9.53 -46.43
CA LYS A 28 -9.88 10.72 -46.62
C LYS A 28 -11.23 10.25 -47.14
N ALA A 29 -12.31 10.74 -46.55
CA ALA A 29 -13.66 10.39 -46.96
C ALA A 29 -14.58 11.62 -46.98
N ARG A 30 -15.67 11.53 -47.73
CA ARG A 30 -16.77 12.52 -47.73
C ARG A 30 -17.94 11.95 -46.91
N ASP A 31 -18.37 12.68 -45.89
CA ASP A 31 -19.63 12.42 -45.19
C ASP A 31 -20.77 12.91 -46.08
N THR A 32 -21.52 11.99 -46.68
CA THR A 32 -22.57 12.33 -47.65
C THR A 32 -23.80 12.94 -47.00
N ARG A 33 -23.92 12.91 -45.67
CA ARG A 33 -25.06 13.50 -44.93
C ARG A 33 -24.87 15.00 -44.68
N LEU A 34 -23.64 15.37 -44.33
CA LEU A 34 -23.28 16.72 -43.89
C LEU A 34 -22.43 17.47 -44.92
N ASP A 35 -22.13 16.82 -46.04
CA ASP A 35 -21.28 17.31 -47.12
C ASP A 35 -19.93 17.89 -46.63
N ARG A 36 -19.24 17.12 -45.77
CA ARG A 36 -17.95 17.50 -45.21
C ARG A 36 -16.88 16.44 -45.45
N THR A 37 -15.63 16.88 -45.45
CA THR A 37 -14.48 15.99 -45.50
C THR A 37 -14.13 15.49 -44.11
N VAL A 38 -13.89 14.19 -43.97
CA VAL A 38 -13.52 13.52 -42.71
C VAL A 38 -12.32 12.60 -42.95
N ALA A 39 -11.61 12.24 -41.87
CA ALA A 39 -10.62 11.19 -41.88
C ALA A 39 -11.21 9.92 -41.26
N ILE A 40 -11.06 8.77 -41.91
CA ILE A 40 -11.55 7.48 -41.43
C ILE A 40 -10.38 6.57 -41.14
N LYS A 41 -10.26 6.11 -39.90
CA LYS A 41 -9.26 5.13 -39.48
C LYS A 41 -9.91 3.77 -39.33
N ILE A 42 -9.40 2.79 -40.07
CA ILE A 42 -9.85 1.40 -40.01
C ILE A 42 -9.16 0.70 -38.84
N LEU A 43 -9.94 -0.02 -38.03
CA LEU A 43 -9.43 -0.74 -36.87
C LEU A 43 -8.85 -2.10 -37.26
N PRO A 44 -7.79 -2.57 -36.58
CA PRO A 44 -7.27 -3.92 -36.75
C PRO A 44 -8.31 -5.01 -36.42
N SER A 45 -8.34 -6.10 -37.20
CA SER A 45 -9.34 -7.17 -37.09
C SER A 45 -9.38 -7.88 -35.72
N HIS A 46 -8.26 -7.97 -35.00
CA HIS A 46 -8.19 -8.60 -33.67
C HIS A 46 -8.97 -7.84 -32.58
N LEU A 47 -9.28 -6.55 -32.78
CA LEU A 47 -10.16 -5.80 -31.88
C LEU A 47 -11.64 -6.10 -32.12
N SER A 48 -12.00 -6.56 -33.32
CA SER A 48 -13.37 -6.94 -33.69
C SER A 48 -13.78 -8.31 -33.15
N GLU A 49 -12.83 -9.23 -32.91
CA GLU A 49 -13.08 -10.64 -32.57
C GLU A 49 -13.27 -10.92 -31.06
N ASN A 50 -12.86 -10.00 -30.17
CA ASN A 50 -12.97 -10.16 -28.71
C ASN A 50 -14.07 -9.24 -28.12
N PRO A 51 -15.19 -9.78 -27.60
CA PRO A 51 -16.28 -8.98 -27.03
C PRO A 51 -15.88 -8.05 -25.89
N GLU A 52 -14.93 -8.45 -25.03
CA GLU A 52 -14.46 -7.60 -23.92
C GLU A 52 -13.57 -6.46 -24.41
N ALA A 53 -12.70 -6.72 -25.39
CA ALA A 53 -11.86 -5.70 -26.02
C ALA A 53 -12.73 -4.66 -26.75
N LYS A 54 -13.78 -5.12 -27.44
CA LYS A 54 -14.77 -4.27 -28.13
C LYS A 54 -15.56 -3.39 -27.15
N GLN A 55 -16.03 -3.93 -26.04
CA GLN A 55 -16.74 -3.13 -25.02
C GLN A 55 -15.85 -2.07 -24.35
N ARG A 56 -14.57 -2.40 -24.06
CA ARG A 56 -13.61 -1.42 -23.54
C ARG A 56 -13.32 -0.33 -24.57
N PHE A 57 -13.12 -0.73 -25.82
CA PHE A 57 -12.91 0.19 -26.94
C PHE A 57 -14.08 1.17 -27.12
N ASP A 58 -15.32 0.66 -27.15
CA ASP A 58 -16.52 1.51 -27.28
C ASP A 58 -16.66 2.50 -26.12
N ARG A 59 -16.31 2.07 -24.90
CA ARG A 59 -16.31 2.93 -23.72
C ARG A 59 -15.26 4.03 -23.82
N GLU A 60 -14.03 3.70 -24.21
CA GLU A 60 -12.95 4.68 -24.35
C GLU A 60 -13.22 5.65 -25.52
N ALA A 61 -13.73 5.17 -26.65
CA ALA A 61 -14.09 5.99 -27.80
C ALA A 61 -15.19 7.01 -27.44
N ARG A 62 -16.19 6.60 -26.65
CA ARG A 62 -17.22 7.52 -26.12
C ARG A 62 -16.60 8.59 -25.22
N THR A 63 -15.70 8.24 -24.32
CA THR A 63 -15.03 9.23 -23.46
C THR A 63 -14.21 10.22 -24.28
N ILE A 64 -13.47 9.76 -25.29
CA ILE A 64 -12.68 10.64 -26.18
C ILE A 64 -13.59 11.52 -27.06
N SER A 65 -14.74 11.01 -27.54
CA SER A 65 -15.69 11.81 -28.32
C SER A 65 -16.25 13.03 -27.58
N SER A 66 -16.24 12.99 -26.24
CA SER A 66 -16.66 14.12 -25.40
C SER A 66 -15.61 15.24 -25.27
N LEU A 67 -14.37 15.00 -25.72
CA LEU A 67 -13.27 15.96 -25.67
C LEU A 67 -13.36 16.93 -26.86
N ASN A 68 -14.02 18.07 -26.66
CA ASN A 68 -13.97 19.19 -27.61
C ASN A 68 -12.90 20.21 -27.18
N HIS A 69 -11.84 20.35 -27.98
CA HIS A 69 -10.75 21.29 -27.73
C HIS A 69 -9.99 21.64 -29.02
N PRO A 70 -9.51 22.90 -29.22
CA PRO A 70 -8.75 23.28 -30.41
C PRO A 70 -7.51 22.41 -30.67
N ASN A 71 -6.84 21.94 -29.62
CA ASN A 71 -5.62 21.11 -29.70
C ASN A 71 -5.88 19.59 -29.61
N ILE A 72 -7.13 19.14 -29.70
CA ILE A 72 -7.49 17.71 -29.75
C ILE A 72 -8.23 17.45 -31.07
N CYS A 73 -7.83 16.40 -31.79
CA CYS A 73 -8.54 15.96 -32.99
C CYS A 73 -9.92 15.42 -32.58
N THR A 74 -10.97 15.98 -33.15
CA THR A 74 -12.34 15.61 -32.77
C THR A 74 -12.73 14.27 -33.37
N LEU A 75 -13.20 13.34 -32.54
CA LEU A 75 -13.87 12.11 -33.01
C LEU A 75 -15.33 12.43 -33.30
N HIS A 76 -15.74 12.31 -34.57
CA HIS A 76 -17.08 12.64 -35.04
C HIS A 76 -18.05 11.48 -34.96
N ASP A 77 -17.59 10.25 -35.22
CA ASP A 77 -18.45 9.07 -35.28
C ASP A 77 -17.62 7.79 -35.08
N VAL A 78 -18.28 6.71 -34.67
CA VAL A 78 -17.72 5.37 -34.56
C VAL A 78 -18.70 4.42 -35.23
N GLY A 79 -18.21 3.58 -36.13
CA GLY A 79 -19.08 2.69 -36.90
C GLY A 79 -18.47 1.33 -37.14
N GLU A 80 -19.33 0.42 -37.58
CA GLU A 80 -18.98 -0.93 -37.95
C GLU A 80 -19.77 -1.31 -39.21
N GLN A 81 -19.11 -1.91 -40.19
CA GLN A 81 -19.77 -2.45 -41.37
C GLN A 81 -19.14 -3.79 -41.74
N GLY A 82 -19.93 -4.86 -41.62
CA GLY A 82 -19.38 -6.22 -41.62
C GLY A 82 -18.43 -6.40 -40.43
N ASP A 83 -17.25 -6.98 -40.68
CA ASP A 83 -16.22 -7.19 -39.64
C ASP A 83 -15.24 -6.00 -39.50
N VAL A 84 -15.52 -4.90 -40.20
CA VAL A 84 -14.64 -3.72 -40.25
C VAL A 84 -15.17 -2.64 -39.31
N GLY A 85 -14.53 -2.52 -38.14
CA GLY A 85 -14.71 -1.37 -37.26
C GLY A 85 -13.93 -0.15 -37.78
N TYR A 86 -14.51 1.05 -37.67
CA TYR A 86 -13.86 2.29 -38.11
C TYR A 86 -14.18 3.49 -37.21
N LEU A 87 -13.22 4.40 -37.12
CA LEU A 87 -13.32 5.68 -36.41
C LEU A 87 -13.37 6.83 -37.42
N VAL A 88 -14.32 7.74 -37.25
CA VAL A 88 -14.48 8.92 -38.10
C VAL A 88 -14.04 10.16 -37.33
N MET A 89 -13.01 10.82 -37.83
CA MET A 89 -12.34 11.95 -37.17
C MET A 89 -12.39 13.19 -38.05
N GLU A 90 -12.15 14.34 -37.42
CA GLU A 90 -11.86 15.60 -38.10
C GLU A 90 -10.75 15.42 -39.12
N PHE A 91 -10.95 15.91 -40.35
CA PHE A 91 -9.89 15.95 -41.35
C PHE A 91 -8.97 17.15 -41.09
N LEU A 92 -7.69 16.89 -40.81
CA LEU A 92 -6.70 17.92 -40.51
C LEU A 92 -5.80 18.18 -41.72
N GLU A 93 -5.75 19.43 -42.18
CA GLU A 93 -4.81 19.88 -43.21
C GLU A 93 -3.50 20.36 -42.57
N GLY A 94 -2.41 19.61 -42.82
CA GLY A 94 -1.11 19.87 -42.22
C GLY A 94 -0.10 18.74 -42.49
N GLU A 95 1.00 18.76 -41.75
CA GLU A 95 1.97 17.66 -41.71
C GLU A 95 2.12 17.16 -40.27
N THR A 96 2.50 15.90 -40.07
CA THR A 96 2.77 15.38 -38.72
C THR A 96 4.05 16.00 -38.17
N LEU A 97 4.15 16.11 -36.84
CA LEU A 97 5.39 16.57 -36.20
C LEU A 97 6.57 15.64 -36.56
N ALA A 98 6.33 14.33 -36.71
CA ALA A 98 7.33 13.38 -37.18
C ALA A 98 7.89 13.74 -38.56
N GLU A 99 7.03 14.09 -39.53
CA GLU A 99 7.46 14.52 -40.87
C GLU A 99 8.20 15.85 -40.83
N ARG A 100 7.74 16.79 -39.98
CA ARG A 100 8.41 18.07 -39.78
C ARG A 100 9.82 17.89 -39.20
N LEU A 101 10.01 16.96 -38.26
CA LEU A 101 11.32 16.72 -37.62
C LEU A 101 12.32 16.01 -38.53
N ARG A 102 11.88 15.31 -39.58
CA ARG A 102 12.79 14.81 -40.64
C ARG A 102 13.52 15.94 -41.36
N LYS A 103 12.96 17.15 -41.38
CA LYS A 103 13.58 18.36 -41.96
C LYS A 103 14.60 19.01 -41.01
N GLY A 104 14.81 18.46 -39.81
CA GLY A 104 15.69 18.99 -38.77
C GLY A 104 14.95 19.65 -37.59
N PRO A 105 15.70 20.09 -36.56
CA PRO A 105 15.14 20.67 -35.33
C PRO A 105 14.28 21.91 -35.60
N LEU A 106 13.41 22.23 -34.65
CA LEU A 106 12.60 23.44 -34.66
C LEU A 106 13.33 24.62 -34.02
N PRO A 107 13.14 25.85 -34.53
CA PRO A 107 13.52 27.04 -33.78
C PRO A 107 12.86 27.04 -32.40
N VAL A 108 13.57 27.50 -31.38
CA VAL A 108 13.09 27.47 -29.97
C VAL A 108 11.72 28.12 -29.82
N ASP A 109 11.41 29.20 -30.55
CA ASP A 109 10.10 29.84 -30.49
C ASP A 109 8.97 28.90 -30.95
N GLN A 110 9.24 28.06 -31.96
CA GLN A 110 8.30 27.03 -32.42
C GLN A 110 8.23 25.85 -31.43
N VAL A 111 9.34 25.46 -30.80
CA VAL A 111 9.35 24.45 -29.72
C VAL A 111 8.44 24.88 -28.57
N LEU A 112 8.58 26.13 -28.11
CA LEU A 112 7.80 26.69 -27.02
C LEU A 112 6.32 26.82 -27.40
N LYS A 113 6.03 27.36 -28.59
CA LYS A 113 4.65 27.49 -29.09
C LYS A 113 3.96 26.13 -29.19
N ASN A 114 4.55 25.19 -29.91
CA ASN A 114 3.96 23.87 -30.11
C ASN A 114 3.88 23.09 -28.80
N GLY A 115 4.88 23.22 -27.92
CA GLY A 115 4.87 22.61 -26.59
C GLY A 115 3.70 23.11 -25.72
N ILE A 116 3.44 24.42 -25.72
CA ILE A 116 2.29 25.01 -25.01
C ILE A 116 0.97 24.45 -25.54
N GLU A 117 0.80 24.41 -26.87
CA GLU A 117 -0.41 23.89 -27.53
C GLU A 117 -0.64 22.39 -27.24
N ILE A 118 0.43 21.59 -27.21
CA ILE A 118 0.37 20.18 -26.80
C ILE A 118 -0.05 20.05 -25.33
N CYS A 119 0.54 20.86 -24.42
CA CYS A 119 0.14 20.85 -23.02
C CYS A 119 -1.33 21.23 -22.81
N GLU A 120 -1.86 22.17 -23.61
CA GLU A 120 -3.28 22.56 -23.53
C GLU A 120 -4.20 21.41 -23.93
N GLY A 121 -3.83 20.62 -24.95
CA GLY A 121 -4.53 19.39 -25.31
C GLY A 121 -4.48 18.33 -24.20
N LEU A 122 -3.29 18.05 -23.66
CA LEU A 122 -3.12 17.06 -22.58
C LEU A 122 -3.86 17.47 -21.31
N GLU A 123 -3.76 18.73 -20.90
CA GLU A 123 -4.45 19.26 -19.72
C GLU A 123 -5.96 19.08 -19.82
N LYS A 124 -6.54 19.33 -21.00
CA LYS A 124 -7.98 19.14 -21.23
C LYS A 124 -8.37 17.66 -21.12
N ALA A 125 -7.58 16.76 -21.69
CA ALA A 125 -7.81 15.32 -21.58
C ALA A 125 -7.69 14.81 -20.14
N HIS A 126 -6.60 15.17 -19.43
CA HIS A 126 -6.34 14.74 -18.05
C HIS A 126 -7.43 15.21 -17.09
N ARG A 127 -7.91 16.45 -17.21
CA ARG A 127 -9.03 16.97 -16.40
C ARG A 127 -10.35 16.23 -16.63
N SER A 128 -10.50 15.57 -17.78
CA SER A 128 -11.64 14.73 -18.11
C SER A 128 -11.37 13.24 -17.84
N GLY A 129 -10.29 12.91 -17.15
CA GLY A 129 -9.93 11.54 -16.77
C GLY A 129 -9.40 10.68 -17.93
N VAL A 130 -8.96 11.30 -19.03
CA VAL A 130 -8.42 10.61 -20.21
C VAL A 130 -6.91 10.79 -20.26
N VAL A 131 -6.18 9.68 -20.35
CA VAL A 131 -4.72 9.63 -20.54
C VAL A 131 -4.45 9.24 -21.99
N HIS A 132 -3.49 9.90 -22.66
CA HIS A 132 -3.18 9.67 -24.07
C HIS A 132 -2.48 8.32 -24.30
N ARG A 133 -1.54 7.92 -23.43
CA ARG A 133 -0.83 6.62 -23.40
C ARG A 133 0.05 6.27 -24.62
N ASP A 134 0.03 7.08 -25.67
CA ASP A 134 0.83 6.90 -26.89
C ASP A 134 1.23 8.24 -27.52
N LEU A 135 1.57 9.24 -26.70
CA LEU A 135 2.01 10.53 -27.20
C LEU A 135 3.38 10.37 -27.90
N LYS A 136 3.46 10.79 -29.17
CA LYS A 136 4.68 10.76 -29.99
C LYS A 136 4.56 11.72 -31.18
N PRO A 137 5.65 12.10 -31.87
CA PRO A 137 5.58 13.04 -32.98
C PRO A 137 4.65 12.62 -34.13
N GLY A 138 4.43 11.32 -34.33
CA GLY A 138 3.48 10.81 -35.33
C GLY A 138 2.01 11.03 -34.97
N ASN A 139 1.71 11.22 -33.69
CA ASN A 139 0.35 11.44 -33.17
C ASN A 139 0.07 12.94 -32.91
N ILE A 140 0.92 13.83 -33.42
CA ILE A 140 0.78 15.28 -33.31
C ILE A 140 0.74 15.86 -34.72
N MET A 141 -0.37 16.51 -35.09
CA MET A 141 -0.54 17.17 -36.38
C MET A 141 -0.26 18.67 -36.25
N LEU A 142 0.59 19.22 -37.12
CA LEU A 142 0.85 20.64 -37.20
C LEU A 142 -0.03 21.25 -38.30
N THR A 143 -1.03 22.02 -37.89
CA THR A 143 -1.97 22.69 -38.81
C THR A 143 -1.72 24.20 -38.84
N LYS A 144 -2.38 24.91 -39.76
CA LYS A 144 -2.38 26.39 -39.75
C LYS A 144 -2.96 26.98 -38.45
N MET A 145 -3.81 26.23 -37.75
CA MET A 145 -4.47 26.64 -36.51
C MET A 145 -3.68 26.28 -35.24
N GLY A 146 -2.59 25.53 -35.36
CA GLY A 146 -1.79 25.04 -34.24
C GLY A 146 -1.63 23.52 -34.22
N ALA A 147 -0.95 23.02 -33.19
CA ALA A 147 -0.74 21.60 -32.94
C ALA A 147 -2.04 20.93 -32.44
N LYS A 148 -2.35 19.77 -33.01
CA LYS A 148 -3.47 18.92 -32.60
C LYS A 148 -3.02 17.51 -32.23
N LEU A 149 -3.50 17.02 -31.10
CA LEU A 149 -3.26 15.65 -30.63
C LEU A 149 -4.24 14.69 -31.32
N MET A 150 -3.71 13.55 -31.76
CA MET A 150 -4.46 12.49 -32.44
C MET A 150 -4.26 11.16 -31.70
N ASP A 151 -5.14 10.19 -31.94
CA ASP A 151 -4.92 8.79 -31.56
C ASP A 151 -4.65 8.56 -30.04
N PHE A 152 -5.62 8.92 -29.20
CA PHE A 152 -5.63 8.64 -27.76
C PHE A 152 -5.71 7.13 -27.46
N GLY A 153 -4.61 6.39 -27.58
CA GLY A 153 -4.38 5.09 -26.94
C GLY A 153 -5.36 3.93 -27.21
N LEU A 154 -6.42 4.13 -27.99
CA LEU A 154 -7.60 3.26 -28.13
C LEU A 154 -7.27 1.81 -28.49
N ALA A 155 -6.17 1.58 -29.20
CA ALA A 155 -5.73 0.24 -29.62
C ALA A 155 -4.84 -0.49 -28.58
N LYS A 156 -4.22 0.23 -27.63
CA LYS A 156 -3.29 -0.36 -26.64
C LYS A 156 -3.98 -0.80 -25.35
N ALA A 157 -5.16 -0.27 -25.04
CA ALA A 157 -5.95 -0.68 -23.87
C ALA A 157 -6.36 -2.17 -23.89
N SER A 158 -6.35 -2.80 -25.08
CA SER A 158 -6.61 -4.24 -25.27
C SER A 158 -5.40 -5.15 -24.98
N GLN A 159 -4.16 -4.64 -25.02
CA GLN A 159 -2.95 -5.49 -24.89
C GLN A 159 -2.41 -5.58 -23.45
N ALA A 160 -2.83 -4.69 -22.54
CA ALA A 160 -2.47 -4.79 -21.12
C ALA A 160 -3.02 -6.05 -20.41
N GLY A 161 -3.88 -6.83 -21.08
CA GLY A 161 -4.40 -8.12 -20.59
C GLY A 161 -3.83 -9.37 -21.26
N ALA A 162 -2.91 -9.24 -22.23
CA ALA A 162 -2.27 -10.39 -22.88
C ALA A 162 -0.83 -10.52 -22.36
N THR A 163 -0.66 -11.43 -21.40
CA THR A 163 0.60 -12.03 -20.93
C THR A 163 1.86 -11.65 -21.72
N ALA A 164 2.65 -10.71 -21.19
CA ALA A 164 4.07 -10.64 -21.44
C ALA A 164 4.79 -11.70 -20.59
N THR A 165 4.51 -12.97 -20.87
CA THR A 165 5.43 -14.06 -20.53
C THR A 165 6.64 -13.95 -21.44
N SER A 166 7.67 -13.23 -21.00
CA SER A 166 9.09 -13.54 -21.18
C SER A 166 9.94 -12.31 -20.83
N GLY A 167 10.42 -12.25 -19.59
CA GLY A 167 11.64 -11.51 -19.30
C GLY A 167 12.83 -12.25 -19.92
N LEU A 168 13.62 -11.55 -20.73
CA LEU A 168 15.06 -11.67 -21.08
C LEU A 168 15.89 -12.96 -20.89
N THR A 169 15.31 -14.17 -20.82
CA THR A 169 16.01 -15.46 -20.89
C THR A 169 15.42 -16.36 -21.97
N ALA A 170 15.48 -15.91 -23.22
CA ALA A 170 15.51 -16.82 -24.35
C ALA A 170 16.98 -17.11 -24.68
N THR A 171 17.47 -18.24 -24.19
CA THR A 171 18.74 -18.83 -24.63
C THR A 171 18.76 -18.93 -26.16
N LEU A 172 19.82 -18.38 -26.76
CA LEU A 172 20.16 -18.55 -28.17
C LEU A 172 20.38 -20.04 -28.46
N THR A 173 19.32 -20.75 -28.85
CA THR A 173 19.42 -22.03 -29.52
C THR A 173 18.62 -21.96 -30.80
N THR A 174 19.36 -21.80 -31.91
CA THR A 174 18.88 -21.81 -33.28
C THR A 174 18.60 -23.26 -33.71
N PRO A 175 17.36 -23.65 -34.06
CA PRO A 175 17.12 -24.81 -34.90
C PRO A 175 17.40 -24.42 -36.37
N PRO A 176 18.03 -25.28 -37.19
CA PRO A 176 18.31 -24.96 -38.58
C PRO A 176 17.01 -25.07 -39.40
N GLY A 177 16.50 -23.96 -39.91
CA GLY A 177 15.48 -23.95 -40.97
C GLY A 177 14.21 -23.10 -40.76
N GLY A 178 14.10 -22.28 -39.70
CA GLY A 178 12.92 -21.43 -39.47
C GLY A 178 13.28 -19.94 -39.37
N HIS A 179 12.54 -19.08 -40.09
CA HIS A 179 12.62 -17.62 -39.94
C HIS A 179 12.52 -17.21 -38.46
N PRO A 180 13.33 -16.25 -37.99
CA PRO A 180 13.19 -15.72 -36.63
C PRO A 180 11.76 -15.20 -36.43
N LEU A 181 11.17 -15.56 -35.30
CA LEU A 181 9.81 -15.19 -34.87
C LEU A 181 9.60 -13.67 -34.92
N THR A 182 9.23 -13.14 -36.08
CA THR A 182 8.49 -11.88 -36.21
C THR A 182 7.03 -12.19 -35.93
N ALA A 183 6.68 -12.33 -34.64
CA ALA A 183 5.29 -12.39 -34.23
C ALA A 183 4.62 -11.06 -34.61
N GLN A 184 3.57 -11.18 -35.43
CA GLN A 184 2.83 -10.10 -36.07
C GLN A 184 2.27 -9.11 -35.03
N GLY A 185 2.54 -7.81 -35.22
CA GLY A 185 1.78 -6.72 -34.58
C GLY A 185 2.55 -5.70 -33.74
N VAL A 186 3.82 -5.95 -33.39
CA VAL A 186 4.59 -5.00 -32.58
C VAL A 186 5.32 -3.99 -33.49
N VAL A 187 4.81 -2.76 -33.53
CA VAL A 187 5.37 -1.67 -34.33
C VAL A 187 6.77 -1.31 -33.83
N VAL A 188 7.78 -1.71 -34.61
CA VAL A 188 9.17 -1.24 -34.52
C VAL A 188 9.17 0.30 -34.57
N GLY A 189 9.39 0.95 -33.42
CA GLY A 189 9.58 2.41 -33.36
C GLY A 189 8.84 3.17 -32.26
N THR A 190 7.91 2.57 -31.51
CA THR A 190 7.10 3.30 -30.51
C THR A 190 7.73 3.36 -29.11
N PHE A 191 8.66 2.45 -28.79
CA PHE A 191 9.21 2.31 -27.43
C PHE A 191 10.00 3.52 -26.91
N GLN A 192 10.48 4.39 -27.80
CA GLN A 192 11.38 5.49 -27.44
C GLN A 192 10.65 6.69 -26.79
N TYR A 193 9.32 6.69 -26.81
CA TYR A 193 8.47 7.67 -26.13
C TYR A 193 7.65 7.04 -24.99
N MET A 194 7.77 5.72 -24.77
CA MET A 194 7.14 5.08 -23.62
C MET A 194 7.83 5.54 -22.35
N SER A 195 7.06 5.73 -21.29
CA SER A 195 7.61 5.99 -19.98
C SER A 195 8.18 4.70 -19.34
N PRO A 196 9.09 4.81 -18.36
CA PRO A 196 9.61 3.68 -17.60
C PRO A 196 8.52 2.72 -17.11
N GLU A 197 7.46 3.25 -16.51
CA GLU A 197 6.33 2.46 -16.02
C GLU A 197 5.58 1.72 -17.14
N GLN A 198 5.49 2.30 -18.35
CA GLN A 198 4.93 1.62 -19.53
C GLN A 198 5.84 0.51 -20.07
N VAL A 199 7.16 0.67 -19.99
CA VAL A 199 8.15 -0.35 -20.37
C VAL A 199 8.11 -1.53 -19.39
N GLU A 200 7.89 -1.25 -18.11
CA GLU A 200 7.77 -2.26 -17.04
C GLU A 200 6.39 -2.92 -16.96
N GLY A 201 5.42 -2.46 -17.75
CA GLY A 201 4.06 -3.00 -17.77
C GLY A 201 3.17 -2.56 -16.61
N GLN A 202 3.55 -1.49 -15.90
CA GLN A 202 2.74 -0.85 -14.87
C GLN A 202 1.63 0.03 -15.49
N GLU A 203 0.70 0.51 -14.67
CA GLU A 203 -0.42 1.32 -15.15
C GLU A 203 0.04 2.75 -15.54
N ALA A 204 -0.32 3.19 -16.76
CA ALA A 204 0.02 4.51 -17.26
C ALA A 204 -0.99 5.57 -16.80
N ASP A 205 -0.49 6.65 -16.20
CA ASP A 205 -1.28 7.80 -15.75
C ASP A 205 -0.89 9.10 -16.50
N ALA A 206 -1.42 10.25 -16.05
CA ALA A 206 -1.11 11.55 -16.67
C ALA A 206 0.39 11.88 -16.73
N ARG A 207 1.19 11.35 -15.81
CA ARG A 207 2.64 11.58 -15.70
C ARG A 207 3.42 10.73 -16.71
N SER A 208 2.82 9.65 -17.21
CA SER A 208 3.33 8.91 -18.38
C SER A 208 3.26 9.78 -19.64
N ASP A 209 2.16 10.52 -19.84
CA ASP A 209 2.05 11.46 -20.97
C ASP A 209 3.03 12.64 -20.83
N ILE A 210 3.34 13.07 -19.61
CA ILE A 210 4.32 14.12 -19.33
C ILE A 210 5.75 13.65 -19.68
N PHE A 211 6.07 12.39 -19.41
CA PHE A 211 7.34 11.81 -19.86
C PHE A 211 7.45 11.79 -21.39
N ALA A 212 6.40 11.30 -22.05
CA ALA A 212 6.33 11.30 -23.51
C ALA A 212 6.43 12.71 -24.09
N LEU A 213 5.80 13.70 -23.44
CA LEU A 213 5.92 15.11 -23.79
C LEU A 213 7.36 15.60 -23.67
N GLY A 214 8.07 15.24 -22.59
CA GLY A 214 9.49 15.53 -22.42
C GLY A 214 10.33 15.00 -23.58
N ALA A 215 10.08 13.76 -24.01
CA ALA A 215 10.78 13.15 -25.14
C ALA A 215 10.48 13.87 -26.47
N VAL A 216 9.23 14.29 -26.67
CA VAL A 216 8.82 15.09 -27.84
C VAL A 216 9.46 16.48 -27.84
N LEU A 217 9.44 17.19 -26.71
CA LEU A 217 10.08 18.51 -26.56
C LEU A 217 11.59 18.42 -26.83
N TYR A 218 12.24 17.36 -26.35
CA TYR A 218 13.65 17.09 -26.59
C TYR A 218 13.97 16.93 -28.09
N GLU A 219 13.18 16.12 -28.79
CA GLU A 219 13.38 15.89 -30.23
C GLU A 219 13.05 17.14 -31.06
N MET A 220 12.03 17.91 -30.66
CA MET A 220 11.74 19.20 -31.28
C MET A 220 12.91 20.16 -31.18
N ALA A 221 13.56 20.25 -30.01
CA ALA A 221 14.67 21.14 -29.80
C ALA A 221 15.96 20.66 -30.48
N THR A 222 16.24 19.36 -30.46
CA THR A 222 17.57 18.83 -30.86
C THR A 222 17.59 18.17 -32.23
N GLY A 223 16.43 17.77 -32.76
CA GLY A 223 16.30 16.92 -33.95
C GLY A 223 16.75 15.47 -33.72
N LYS A 224 17.06 15.10 -32.46
CA LYS A 224 17.48 13.76 -32.05
C LYS A 224 16.56 13.22 -30.97
N ARG A 225 16.44 11.90 -30.89
CA ARG A 225 15.57 11.29 -29.88
C ARG A 225 16.26 11.32 -28.52
N ALA A 226 15.47 11.45 -27.44
CA ALA A 226 16.00 11.47 -26.08
C ALA A 226 16.69 10.13 -25.72
N PHE A 227 16.10 9.02 -26.16
CA PHE A 227 16.59 7.67 -25.90
C PHE A 227 16.81 6.91 -27.20
N GLU A 228 18.08 6.61 -27.51
CA GLU A 228 18.49 5.86 -28.69
C GLU A 228 19.25 4.59 -28.29
N GLY A 229 19.03 3.50 -29.02
CA GLY A 229 19.67 2.21 -28.81
C GLY A 229 19.83 1.44 -30.12
N LYS A 230 20.86 0.59 -30.21
CA LYS A 230 21.16 -0.23 -31.41
C LYS A 230 20.13 -1.36 -31.61
N THR A 231 19.45 -1.76 -30.53
CA THR A 231 18.40 -2.78 -30.49
C THR A 231 17.20 -2.27 -29.67
N VAL A 232 16.03 -2.89 -29.85
CA VAL A 232 14.82 -2.56 -29.07
C VAL A 232 15.07 -2.66 -27.56
N ALA A 233 15.72 -3.74 -27.11
CA ALA A 233 16.09 -3.92 -25.70
C ALA A 233 17.02 -2.81 -25.20
N SER A 234 18.02 -2.39 -25.99
CA SER A 234 18.91 -1.28 -25.58
C SER A 234 18.21 0.08 -25.54
N ALA A 235 17.17 0.28 -26.37
CA ALA A 235 16.36 1.50 -26.33
C ALA A 235 15.43 1.53 -25.11
N MET A 236 14.83 0.38 -24.75
CA MET A 236 14.06 0.22 -23.51
C MET A 236 14.94 0.41 -22.27
N ALA A 237 16.13 -0.19 -22.24
CA ALA A 237 17.09 0.02 -21.16
C ALA A 237 17.50 1.50 -21.04
N ALA A 238 17.68 2.21 -22.16
CA ALA A 238 17.96 3.64 -22.14
C ALA A 238 16.79 4.46 -21.58
N VAL A 239 15.54 4.07 -21.85
CA VAL A 239 14.35 4.68 -21.23
C VAL A 239 14.35 4.47 -19.72
N LEU A 240 14.75 3.30 -19.22
CA LEU A 240 14.76 2.98 -17.79
C LEU A 240 15.92 3.63 -17.01
N GLU A 241 17.13 3.66 -17.59
CA GLU A 241 18.34 3.90 -16.80
C GLU A 241 19.12 5.16 -17.20
N ARG A 242 18.93 5.67 -18.43
CA ARG A 242 19.82 6.70 -18.99
C ARG A 242 19.16 8.07 -19.04
N ASP A 243 19.89 9.10 -18.63
CA ASP A 243 19.52 10.49 -18.88
C ASP A 243 19.94 10.94 -20.30
N PRO A 244 19.09 11.70 -21.02
CA PRO A 244 19.44 12.26 -22.32
C PRO A 244 20.54 13.32 -22.19
N ALA A 245 21.30 13.55 -23.26
CA ALA A 245 22.30 14.62 -23.28
C ALA A 245 21.62 16.00 -23.16
N PRO A 246 22.13 16.96 -22.38
CA PRO A 246 21.47 18.25 -22.22
C PRO A 246 21.24 18.98 -23.55
N ILE A 247 20.08 19.61 -23.73
CA ILE A 247 19.68 20.32 -24.95
C ILE A 247 20.71 21.39 -25.33
N PHE A 248 21.23 22.13 -24.36
CA PHE A 248 22.23 23.18 -24.61
C PHE A 248 23.53 22.65 -25.23
N SER A 249 23.85 21.36 -25.04
CA SER A 249 25.04 20.74 -25.65
C SER A 249 24.87 20.49 -27.16
N LEU A 250 23.62 20.38 -27.64
CA LEU A 250 23.26 20.15 -29.05
C LEU A 250 22.71 21.40 -29.74
N GLN A 251 22.15 22.34 -28.97
CA GLN A 251 21.66 23.64 -29.41
C GLN A 251 22.08 24.72 -28.40
N PRO A 252 23.28 25.32 -28.55
CA PRO A 252 23.82 26.28 -27.59
C PRO A 252 22.98 27.55 -27.38
N MET A 253 22.06 27.86 -28.30
CA MET A 253 21.14 29.00 -28.21
C MET A 253 19.83 28.67 -27.48
N ALA A 254 19.64 27.43 -27.03
CA ALA A 254 18.47 27.05 -26.24
C ALA A 254 18.56 27.63 -24.81
N PRO A 255 17.46 28.18 -24.25
CA PRO A 255 17.44 28.66 -22.87
C PRO A 255 17.71 27.51 -21.89
N ALA A 256 18.55 27.73 -20.87
CA ALA A 256 18.81 26.75 -19.82
C ALA A 256 17.52 26.29 -19.12
N ALA A 257 16.53 27.19 -18.98
CA ALA A 257 15.23 26.86 -18.41
C ALA A 257 14.44 25.83 -19.24
N LEU A 258 14.63 25.76 -20.57
CA LEU A 258 14.01 24.73 -21.41
C LEU A 258 14.64 23.37 -21.15
N ASP A 259 15.96 23.32 -20.99
CA ASP A 259 16.70 22.10 -20.64
C ASP A 259 16.24 21.53 -19.29
N SER A 260 16.18 22.37 -18.24
CA SER A 260 15.67 21.96 -16.94
C SER A 260 14.22 21.47 -17.00
N THR A 261 13.37 22.13 -17.79
CA THR A 261 11.96 21.73 -17.94
C THR A 261 11.84 20.34 -18.56
N VAL A 262 12.57 20.08 -19.65
CA VAL A 262 12.58 18.79 -20.34
C VAL A 262 13.23 17.71 -19.48
N LYS A 263 14.29 18.03 -18.73
CA LYS A 263 14.92 17.10 -17.80
C LYS A 263 13.93 16.62 -16.73
N THR A 264 13.19 17.54 -16.11
CA THR A 264 12.16 17.18 -15.13
C THR A 264 11.01 16.38 -15.75
N CYS A 265 10.61 16.65 -17.01
CA CYS A 265 9.64 15.77 -17.69
C CYS A 265 10.17 14.34 -17.86
N LEU A 266 11.47 14.18 -18.10
CA LEU A 266 12.13 12.92 -18.43
C LEU A 266 12.71 12.17 -17.22
N ASP A 267 12.36 12.59 -16.00
CA ASP A 267 12.75 11.87 -14.79
C ASP A 267 12.22 10.43 -14.82
N LYS A 268 13.00 9.49 -14.29
CA LYS A 268 12.62 8.07 -14.31
C LYS A 268 11.50 7.80 -13.33
N ASP A 269 11.56 8.45 -12.17
CA ASP A 269 10.50 8.38 -11.16
C ASP A 269 9.33 9.29 -11.54
N PRO A 270 8.10 8.76 -11.75
CA PRO A 270 6.92 9.59 -12.02
C PRO A 270 6.65 10.66 -10.95
N ASP A 271 7.02 10.43 -9.68
CA ASP A 271 6.79 11.37 -8.58
C ASP A 271 7.73 12.60 -8.65
N GLU A 272 8.91 12.45 -9.26
CA GLU A 272 9.88 13.53 -9.47
C GLU A 272 9.63 14.32 -10.78
N ARG A 273 8.70 13.85 -11.62
CA ARG A 273 8.28 14.58 -12.82
C ARG A 273 7.42 15.79 -12.48
N TRP A 274 7.14 16.60 -13.49
CA TRP A 274 6.01 17.51 -13.42
C TRP A 274 4.72 16.70 -13.21
N GLN A 275 3.87 17.14 -12.28
CA GLN A 275 2.70 16.37 -11.89
C GLN A 275 1.50 16.64 -12.80
N THR A 276 1.46 17.80 -13.46
CA THR A 276 0.39 18.15 -14.42
C THR A 276 0.94 18.77 -15.70
N ALA A 277 0.26 18.53 -16.83
CA ALA A 277 0.57 19.23 -18.08
C ALA A 277 0.40 20.76 -17.97
N HIS A 278 -0.43 21.22 -17.01
CA HIS A 278 -0.59 22.63 -16.69
C HIS A 278 0.72 23.26 -16.17
N ASP A 279 1.44 22.56 -15.29
CA ASP A 279 2.69 23.08 -14.71
C ASP A 279 3.78 23.23 -15.80
N VAL A 280 3.90 22.23 -16.67
CA VAL A 280 4.81 22.29 -17.83
C VAL A 280 4.45 23.47 -18.73
N LYS A 281 3.15 23.67 -19.00
CA LYS A 281 2.67 24.81 -19.81
C LYS A 281 3.05 26.16 -19.21
N LEU A 282 2.86 26.34 -17.90
CA LEU A 282 3.22 27.58 -17.21
C LEU A 282 4.72 27.85 -17.34
N GLN A 283 5.53 26.81 -17.15
CA GLN A 283 6.98 26.91 -17.30
C GLN A 283 7.39 27.32 -18.73
N LEU A 284 6.82 26.70 -19.77
CA LEU A 284 7.09 27.06 -21.17
C LEU A 284 6.65 28.50 -21.51
N ARG A 285 5.53 28.97 -20.94
CA ARG A 285 5.07 30.36 -21.08
C ARG A 285 6.04 31.35 -20.42
N GLN A 286 6.54 31.05 -19.22
CA GLN A 286 7.53 31.88 -18.54
C GLN A 286 8.83 32.01 -19.36
N ILE A 287 9.30 30.91 -19.95
CA ILE A 287 10.47 30.92 -20.85
C ILE A 287 10.21 31.83 -22.06
N THR A 288 9.02 31.78 -22.63
CA THR A 288 8.62 32.63 -23.76
C THR A 288 8.66 34.11 -23.39
N VAL A 289 8.08 34.49 -22.24
CA VAL A 289 8.07 35.88 -21.75
C VAL A 289 9.49 36.38 -21.44
N GLY A 290 10.31 35.55 -20.78
CA GLY A 290 11.70 35.88 -20.47
C GLY A 290 12.59 36.11 -21.71
N ARG A 291 12.20 35.55 -22.86
CA ARG A 291 12.91 35.79 -24.14
C ARG A 291 12.44 37.04 -24.89
N LEU A 292 11.19 37.49 -24.67
CA LEU A 292 10.62 38.70 -25.29
C LEU A 292 11.04 39.99 -24.57
N GLN A 293 11.68 39.89 -23.40
CA GLN A 293 12.30 41.01 -22.69
C GLN A 293 13.83 40.88 -22.70
N PRO A 294 14.51 41.23 -23.81
CA PRO A 294 15.96 41.34 -23.80
C PRO A 294 16.36 42.62 -23.06
N GLY A 295 16.66 42.50 -21.77
CA GLY A 295 17.44 43.50 -21.04
C GLY A 295 16.82 44.03 -19.75
N VAL A 296 17.00 43.29 -18.65
CA VAL A 296 17.20 43.89 -17.31
C VAL A 296 18.29 43.12 -16.57
N ILE A 297 19.44 42.94 -17.20
CA ILE A 297 20.72 42.83 -16.50
C ILE A 297 21.72 43.63 -17.35
N GLY A 298 21.68 44.94 -17.17
CA GLY A 298 22.56 45.88 -17.85
C GLY A 298 23.12 46.84 -16.80
N SER A 299 24.39 46.65 -16.49
CA SER A 299 25.21 47.51 -15.66
C SER A 299 24.97 48.99 -16.00
N THR A 300 24.60 49.79 -15.01
CA THR A 300 24.56 51.25 -15.12
C THR A 300 25.97 51.81 -15.10
N THR A 301 26.65 51.77 -16.25
CA THR A 301 27.75 52.69 -16.55
C THR A 301 27.15 54.06 -16.87
N VAL A 302 26.98 54.91 -15.86
CA VAL A 302 26.76 56.35 -16.06
C VAL A 302 28.13 56.96 -16.30
N GLY A 303 28.41 57.30 -17.56
CA GLY A 303 29.52 58.18 -17.92
C GLY A 303 29.24 59.58 -17.37
N LEU A 304 30.09 60.05 -16.46
CA LEU A 304 30.18 61.46 -16.08
C LEU A 304 31.54 62.00 -16.49
N ALA A 305 31.48 63.13 -17.16
CA ALA A 305 32.57 63.90 -17.72
C ALA A 305 33.64 64.27 -16.68
N ALA A 306 34.87 64.43 -17.17
CA ALA A 306 36.03 64.83 -16.40
C ALA A 306 36.03 66.34 -16.07
N ALA A 307 36.29 66.68 -14.79
CA ALA A 307 37.24 67.69 -14.27
C ALA A 307 36.96 68.01 -12.77
N PRO A 308 37.88 68.62 -12.00
CA PRO A 308 39.19 68.14 -11.58
C PRO A 308 39.31 67.93 -10.04
N ARG A 309 40.43 67.31 -9.64
CA ARG A 309 40.94 67.06 -8.26
C ARG A 309 40.63 68.15 -7.21
N LYS A 310 40.22 67.72 -5.99
CA LYS A 310 40.83 68.14 -4.70
C LYS A 310 40.38 67.31 -3.47
N GLN A 311 41.37 66.70 -2.82
CA GLN A 311 41.68 66.68 -1.37
C GLN A 311 40.77 65.96 -0.33
N ASN A 312 41.36 64.90 0.25
CA ASN A 312 41.28 64.37 1.62
C ASN A 312 39.98 64.52 2.44
N ARG A 313 39.25 63.41 2.61
CA ARG A 313 38.20 63.26 3.62
C ARG A 313 38.22 61.85 4.27
N PRO A 314 38.62 61.70 5.55
CA PRO A 314 38.88 60.41 6.20
C PRO A 314 37.63 59.57 6.56
N TYR A 315 36.42 60.06 6.26
CA TYR A 315 35.14 59.40 6.59
C TYR A 315 34.77 58.26 5.62
N LEU A 316 35.33 58.28 4.41
CA LEU A 316 35.13 57.21 3.40
C LEU A 316 35.77 55.87 3.81
N ARG A 317 36.83 55.91 4.63
CA ARG A 317 37.45 54.68 5.17
C ARG A 317 36.55 53.98 6.17
N TRP A 318 35.85 54.74 7.02
CA TRP A 318 34.88 54.19 7.98
C TRP A 318 33.60 53.69 7.29
N ALA A 319 33.13 54.37 6.24
CA ALA A 319 32.00 53.91 5.44
C ALA A 319 32.31 52.59 4.70
N ALA A 320 33.53 52.45 4.16
CA ALA A 320 33.96 51.20 3.50
C ALA A 320 34.09 50.04 4.50
N ILE A 321 34.62 50.28 5.70
CA ILE A 321 34.72 49.26 6.75
C ILE A 321 33.32 48.84 7.23
N ALA A 322 32.40 49.79 7.41
CA ALA A 322 31.01 49.49 7.77
C ALA A 322 30.28 48.69 6.68
N LEU A 323 30.53 49.00 5.40
CA LEU A 323 29.96 48.25 4.28
C LEU A 323 30.53 46.83 4.18
N ILE A 324 31.83 46.66 4.43
CA ILE A 324 32.48 45.34 4.45
C ILE A 324 32.01 44.54 5.66
N ALA A 325 31.85 45.16 6.83
CA ALA A 325 31.30 44.50 8.01
C ALA A 325 29.83 44.11 7.81
N ALA A 326 29.02 44.96 7.17
CA ALA A 326 27.64 44.65 6.82
C ALA A 326 27.55 43.57 5.74
N ALA A 327 28.43 43.58 4.74
CA ALA A 327 28.51 42.54 3.73
C ALA A 327 29.03 41.21 4.30
N ALA A 328 29.96 41.24 5.25
CA ALA A 328 30.44 40.05 5.95
C ALA A 328 29.40 39.51 6.94
N ALA A 329 28.64 40.39 7.61
CA ALA A 329 27.50 40.00 8.45
C ALA A 329 26.35 39.44 7.59
N ALA A 330 26.08 40.02 6.42
CA ALA A 330 25.11 39.50 5.47
C ALA A 330 25.58 38.17 4.87
N ALA A 331 26.85 38.05 4.46
CA ALA A 331 27.41 36.81 3.96
C ALA A 331 27.44 35.72 5.05
N GLY A 332 27.78 36.08 6.30
CA GLY A 332 27.70 35.19 7.44
C GLY A 332 26.26 34.76 7.76
N TYR A 333 25.31 35.69 7.66
CA TYR A 333 23.88 35.42 7.82
C TYR A 333 23.37 34.49 6.71
N PHE A 334 23.63 34.79 5.43
CA PHE A 334 23.20 33.95 4.30
C PHE A 334 23.96 32.62 4.21
N ALA A 335 25.20 32.52 4.72
CA ALA A 335 25.91 31.25 4.87
C ALA A 335 25.40 30.42 6.07
N HIS A 336 24.73 31.03 7.05
CA HIS A 336 24.05 30.34 8.16
C HIS A 336 22.55 30.10 7.92
N VAL A 337 21.94 30.77 6.93
CA VAL A 337 20.61 30.42 6.42
C VAL A 337 20.80 29.16 5.59
N SER A 338 20.90 28.02 6.27
CA SER A 338 20.80 26.70 5.65
C SER A 338 19.50 26.67 4.84
N HIS A 339 19.60 26.63 3.52
CA HIS A 339 18.46 26.23 2.71
C HIS A 339 18.01 24.86 3.24
N PRO A 340 16.78 24.74 3.76
CA PRO A 340 16.31 23.49 4.30
C PRO A 340 16.39 22.46 3.18
N ALA A 341 17.13 21.38 3.39
CA ALA A 341 17.26 20.32 2.40
C ALA A 341 15.85 19.83 1.97
N PRO A 342 15.66 19.47 0.69
CA PRO A 342 14.41 18.89 0.24
C PRO A 342 14.07 17.64 1.07
N PRO A 343 12.79 17.24 1.11
CA PRO A 343 12.45 15.96 1.69
C PRO A 343 13.18 14.86 0.93
N VAL A 344 13.83 13.95 1.66
CA VAL A 344 14.58 12.85 1.07
C VAL A 344 13.86 11.57 1.39
N TRP A 345 13.41 10.88 0.35
CA TRP A 345 12.85 9.54 0.42
C TRP A 345 13.98 8.50 0.30
N GLY A 346 13.89 7.43 1.06
CA GLY A 346 14.82 6.31 0.97
C GLY A 346 14.27 5.02 1.56
N GLY A 347 14.79 3.88 1.10
CA GLY A 347 14.52 2.58 1.70
C GLY A 347 15.48 2.28 2.84
N LEU A 348 14.94 1.83 3.97
CA LEU A 348 15.71 1.42 5.15
C LEU A 348 15.56 -0.09 5.38
N ASN A 349 16.61 -0.84 5.04
CA ASN A 349 16.67 -2.28 5.28
C ASN A 349 16.98 -2.56 6.75
N VAL A 350 16.24 -3.47 7.38
CA VAL A 350 16.51 -3.93 8.75
C VAL A 350 17.03 -5.36 8.74
N THR A 351 17.75 -5.74 9.80
CA THR A 351 18.23 -7.13 9.96
C THR A 351 17.09 -7.98 10.50
N GLY A 352 16.84 -9.12 9.86
CA GLY A 352 15.76 -10.04 10.25
C GLY A 352 14.39 -9.62 9.73
N GLU A 353 13.44 -10.54 9.85
CA GLU A 353 12.04 -10.30 9.49
C GLU A 353 11.36 -9.53 10.63
N LEU A 354 10.77 -8.37 10.32
CA LEU A 354 10.04 -7.58 11.31
C LEU A 354 8.89 -8.41 11.89
N GLY A 355 8.64 -8.23 13.20
CA GLY A 355 7.46 -8.79 13.85
C GLY A 355 6.14 -8.20 13.34
N GLU A 356 5.07 -8.47 14.09
CA GLU A 356 3.72 -7.94 13.85
C GLU A 356 3.66 -6.38 13.91
N GLU A 357 2.51 -5.77 13.62
CA GLU A 357 2.39 -4.32 13.60
C GLU A 357 2.74 -3.65 14.95
N GLY A 358 3.37 -2.48 14.91
CA GLY A 358 3.90 -1.77 16.07
C GLY A 358 5.33 -2.18 16.45
N SER A 359 6.08 -2.80 15.53
CA SER A 359 7.38 -3.40 15.79
C SER A 359 8.57 -2.45 15.72
N PHE A 360 8.43 -1.14 15.48
CA PHE A 360 9.59 -0.23 15.42
C PHE A 360 9.31 1.19 15.90
N VAL A 361 10.37 1.87 16.35
CA VAL A 361 10.30 3.23 16.89
C VAL A 361 11.64 3.98 16.71
N LEU A 362 11.55 5.23 16.28
CA LEU A 362 12.69 6.16 16.21
C LEU A 362 13.01 6.75 17.59
N SER A 363 14.29 6.95 17.86
CA SER A 363 14.73 7.76 19.00
C SER A 363 14.26 9.21 18.85
N SER A 364 14.14 9.94 19.96
CA SER A 364 13.64 11.32 19.99
C SER A 364 14.44 12.27 19.08
N ASP A 365 15.76 12.02 18.97
CA ASP A 365 16.70 12.73 18.11
C ASP A 365 16.74 12.23 16.65
N GLY A 366 15.98 11.16 16.34
CA GLY A 366 15.87 10.54 15.03
C GLY A 366 17.15 9.92 14.50
N ARG A 367 18.12 9.56 15.37
CA ARG A 367 19.40 8.96 14.96
C ARG A 367 19.43 7.44 15.06
N GLN A 368 18.54 6.85 15.86
CA GLN A 368 18.49 5.42 16.13
C GLN A 368 17.08 4.89 15.87
N LEU A 369 17.02 3.66 15.38
CA LEU A 369 15.81 2.88 15.21
C LEU A 369 15.89 1.66 16.13
N ALA A 370 14.95 1.53 17.06
CA ALA A 370 14.70 0.27 17.76
C ALA A 370 13.60 -0.48 17.02
N TYR A 371 13.78 -1.76 16.77
CA TYR A 371 12.79 -2.58 16.08
C TYR A 371 12.81 -4.04 16.57
N VAL A 372 11.65 -4.70 16.50
CA VAL A 372 11.48 -6.12 16.84
C VAL A 372 11.58 -6.92 15.55
N ALA A 373 12.53 -7.85 15.50
CA ALA A 373 12.71 -8.73 14.36
C ALA A 373 13.19 -10.12 14.80
N ALA A 374 12.87 -11.13 13.97
CA ALA A 374 13.30 -12.51 14.18
C ALA A 374 14.81 -12.66 13.99
N ASP A 375 15.47 -13.32 14.94
CA ASP A 375 16.84 -13.82 14.78
C ASP A 375 16.89 -15.06 13.86
N PRO A 376 18.08 -15.57 13.49
CA PRO A 376 18.20 -16.78 12.66
C PRO A 376 17.56 -18.04 13.28
N GLN A 377 17.22 -18.01 14.57
CA GLN A 377 16.52 -19.08 15.29
C GLN A 377 15.01 -18.82 15.38
N GLY A 378 14.49 -17.76 14.75
CA GLY A 378 13.07 -17.41 14.73
C GLY A 378 12.58 -16.69 15.98
N ARG A 379 13.45 -16.30 16.92
CA ARG A 379 13.05 -15.59 18.14
C ARG A 379 12.91 -14.11 17.85
N LEU A 380 11.75 -13.53 18.17
CA LEU A 380 11.52 -12.09 18.08
C LEU A 380 12.26 -11.37 19.22
N LEU A 381 13.21 -10.53 18.86
CA LEU A 381 14.09 -9.79 19.78
C LEU A 381 14.14 -8.32 19.38
N ILE A 382 14.53 -7.45 20.31
CA ILE A 382 14.80 -6.04 19.99
C ILE A 382 16.18 -5.91 19.36
N TRP A 383 16.22 -5.15 18.28
CA TRP A 383 17.40 -4.70 17.59
C TRP A 383 17.48 -3.18 17.66
N VAL A 384 18.67 -2.63 17.89
CA VAL A 384 18.94 -1.19 17.84
C VAL A 384 19.91 -0.92 16.70
N ARG A 385 19.48 -0.11 15.74
CA ARG A 385 20.30 0.29 14.58
C ARG A 385 20.44 1.81 14.54
N LYS A 386 21.67 2.30 14.43
CA LYS A 386 21.93 3.71 14.11
C LYS A 386 21.63 3.94 12.62
N LEU A 387 20.98 5.06 12.26
CA LEU A 387 20.61 5.32 10.87
C LEU A 387 21.83 5.58 9.96
N ASP A 388 22.97 5.98 10.52
CA ASP A 388 24.25 6.14 9.83
C ASP A 388 25.06 4.83 9.71
N SER A 389 24.54 3.71 10.23
CA SER A 389 25.19 2.40 10.21
C SER A 389 24.26 1.35 9.59
N PRO A 390 24.75 0.42 8.76
CA PRO A 390 23.95 -0.69 8.27
C PRO A 390 23.76 -1.81 9.31
N ARG A 391 24.52 -1.80 10.42
CA ARG A 391 24.49 -2.87 11.43
C ARG A 391 23.52 -2.55 12.57
N GLY A 392 22.62 -3.49 12.86
CA GLY A 392 21.83 -3.51 14.09
C GLY A 392 22.55 -4.28 15.20
N LEU A 393 22.44 -3.79 16.43
CA LEU A 393 22.83 -4.49 17.64
C LEU A 393 21.62 -5.25 18.18
N GLN A 394 21.75 -6.56 18.33
CA GLN A 394 20.76 -7.41 18.99
C GLN A 394 20.81 -7.19 20.50
N LEU A 395 19.66 -6.94 21.13
CA LEU A 395 19.56 -6.79 22.58
C LEU A 395 19.16 -8.13 23.21
N GLU A 396 20.13 -8.81 23.82
CA GLU A 396 19.90 -10.12 24.44
C GLU A 396 18.89 -10.08 25.59
N GLY A 397 18.18 -11.18 25.81
CA GLY A 397 17.17 -11.31 26.88
C GLY A 397 15.83 -10.59 26.60
N THR A 398 15.63 -10.10 25.38
CA THR A 398 14.40 -9.41 24.94
C THR A 398 13.46 -10.29 24.12
N SER A 399 13.52 -11.62 24.30
CA SER A 399 12.71 -12.57 23.54
C SER A 399 11.22 -12.31 23.76
N GLY A 400 10.44 -12.29 22.68
CA GLY A 400 9.00 -11.99 22.71
C GLY A 400 8.69 -10.53 23.04
N ALA A 401 9.62 -9.62 22.73
CA ALA A 401 9.41 -8.20 22.91
C ALA A 401 8.35 -7.63 21.95
N GLU A 402 7.52 -6.74 22.46
CA GLU A 402 6.51 -6.00 21.70
C GLU A 402 6.51 -4.51 22.07
N TYR A 403 6.02 -3.69 21.13
CA TYR A 403 5.79 -2.24 21.27
C TYR A 403 6.96 -1.48 21.93
N PRO A 404 8.17 -1.49 21.33
CA PRO A 404 9.29 -0.74 21.87
C PRO A 404 9.02 0.77 21.86
N PHE A 405 9.55 1.48 22.85
CA PHE A 405 9.51 2.95 22.95
C PHE A 405 10.79 3.49 23.61
N TRP A 406 11.25 4.66 23.19
CA TRP A 406 12.50 5.25 23.68
C TRP A 406 12.31 6.07 24.95
N SER A 407 13.34 6.06 25.81
CA SER A 407 13.56 7.12 26.79
C SER A 407 13.73 8.46 26.08
N ALA A 408 13.38 9.56 26.73
CA ALA A 408 13.44 10.89 26.12
C ALA A 408 14.85 11.31 25.67
N ASP A 409 15.89 10.77 26.32
CA ASP A 409 17.31 10.99 25.99
C ASP A 409 17.87 10.00 24.94
N GLY A 410 17.09 9.02 24.49
CA GLY A 410 17.49 8.04 23.48
C GLY A 410 18.54 7.04 23.95
N ARG A 411 18.73 6.86 25.27
CA ARG A 411 19.70 5.91 25.84
C ARG A 411 19.11 4.55 26.17
N SER A 412 17.82 4.48 26.50
CA SER A 412 17.17 3.25 26.91
C SER A 412 15.90 2.99 26.09
N VAL A 413 15.54 1.72 25.96
CA VAL A 413 14.32 1.25 25.29
C VAL A 413 13.42 0.58 26.33
N GLY A 414 12.19 1.07 26.46
CA GLY A 414 11.10 0.39 27.15
C GLY A 414 10.35 -0.53 26.19
N PHE A 415 9.85 -1.67 26.68
CA PHE A 415 9.16 -2.67 25.86
C PHE A 415 8.32 -3.63 26.73
N PHE A 416 7.49 -4.44 26.09
CA PHE A 416 6.66 -5.45 26.76
C PHE A 416 7.14 -6.85 26.41
N ALA A 417 7.31 -7.72 27.41
CA ALA A 417 7.61 -9.13 27.23
C ALA A 417 7.24 -9.91 28.49
N ASP A 418 6.85 -11.18 28.36
CA ASP A 418 6.48 -12.06 29.48
C ASP A 418 5.39 -11.48 30.41
N GLY A 419 4.43 -10.74 29.84
CA GLY A 419 3.39 -10.06 30.61
C GLY A 419 3.91 -8.96 31.52
N LYS A 420 5.07 -8.37 31.20
CA LYS A 420 5.75 -7.34 31.98
C LYS A 420 6.18 -6.17 31.10
N LEU A 421 6.12 -4.98 31.67
CA LEU A 421 6.84 -3.81 31.17
C LEU A 421 8.29 -3.90 31.64
N LYS A 422 9.22 -3.86 30.69
CA LYS A 422 10.66 -3.94 30.91
C LYS A 422 11.37 -2.74 30.27
N ARG A 423 12.61 -2.51 30.67
CA ARG A 423 13.51 -1.55 30.04
C ARG A 423 14.91 -2.13 29.90
N ILE A 424 15.65 -1.68 28.91
CA ILE A 424 17.04 -2.06 28.64
C ILE A 424 17.79 -0.87 28.07
N GLU A 425 19.09 -0.77 28.32
CA GLU A 425 19.92 0.25 27.66
C GLU A 425 20.15 -0.12 26.19
N ALA A 426 20.32 0.90 25.34
CA ALA A 426 20.47 0.72 23.89
C ALA A 426 21.75 -0.02 23.48
N ASP A 427 22.69 -0.18 24.41
CA ASP A 427 23.90 -1.00 24.25
C ASP A 427 23.69 -2.47 24.65
N GLY A 428 22.46 -2.85 25.05
CA GLY A 428 22.08 -4.20 25.47
C GLY A 428 22.34 -4.51 26.93
N GLN A 429 22.80 -3.55 27.72
CA GLN A 429 23.07 -3.75 29.14
C GLN A 429 21.86 -3.37 30.02
N ASN A 430 21.95 -3.76 31.29
CA ASN A 430 21.04 -3.31 32.35
C ASN A 430 19.55 -3.55 32.04
N LEU A 431 19.22 -4.77 31.63
CA LEU A 431 17.84 -5.23 31.49
C LEU A 431 17.13 -5.24 32.85
N GLN A 432 16.02 -4.52 32.96
CA GLN A 432 15.23 -4.39 34.19
C GLN A 432 13.75 -4.60 33.95
N THR A 433 13.08 -5.28 34.87
CA THR A 433 11.62 -5.32 34.94
C THR A 433 11.11 -4.10 35.68
N VAL A 434 10.19 -3.35 35.06
CA VAL A 434 9.61 -2.13 35.65
C VAL A 434 8.29 -2.46 36.36
N ARG A 435 7.39 -3.19 35.70
CA ARG A 435 6.04 -3.47 36.22
C ARG A 435 5.38 -4.67 35.52
N ASP A 436 4.38 -5.26 36.15
CA ASP A 436 3.47 -6.20 35.48
C ASP A 436 2.60 -5.47 34.45
N ALA A 437 2.50 -6.04 33.26
CA ALA A 437 1.68 -5.56 32.16
C ALA A 437 1.25 -6.80 31.34
N PRO A 438 0.25 -7.56 31.82
CA PRO A 438 -0.08 -8.88 31.26
C PRO A 438 -0.33 -8.87 29.74
N ASN A 439 -0.85 -7.76 29.21
CA ASN A 439 -1.16 -7.63 27.79
C ASN A 439 -0.99 -6.17 27.33
N GLY A 440 0.26 -5.69 27.28
CA GLY A 440 0.58 -4.28 27.01
C GLY A 440 0.09 -3.76 25.65
N ARG A 441 -0.23 -2.46 25.56
CA ARG A 441 -0.62 -1.79 24.29
C ARG A 441 0.12 -0.45 24.12
N GLY A 442 1.45 -0.52 24.19
CA GLY A 442 2.34 0.62 24.00
C GLY A 442 2.61 1.46 25.25
N GLY A 443 3.67 2.25 25.16
CA GLY A 443 4.14 3.14 26.21
C GLY A 443 4.91 4.34 25.65
N THR A 444 5.12 5.34 26.50
CA THR A 444 5.87 6.57 26.20
C THR A 444 6.63 7.02 27.45
N TRP A 445 7.79 7.64 27.29
CA TRP A 445 8.71 7.95 28.38
C TRP A 445 9.19 9.41 28.30
N ASN A 446 8.92 10.19 29.35
CA ASN A 446 9.33 11.60 29.42
C ASN A 446 10.75 11.79 30.00
N ARG A 447 11.19 13.05 30.11
CA ARG A 447 12.53 13.42 30.60
C ARG A 447 12.73 13.24 32.11
N ASP A 448 11.64 13.17 32.89
CA ASP A 448 11.69 13.04 34.35
C ASP A 448 11.75 11.58 34.80
N GLY A 449 11.88 10.64 33.87
CA GLY A 449 11.86 9.22 34.20
C GLY A 449 10.46 8.64 34.35
N LEU A 450 9.41 9.36 33.96
CA LEU A 450 8.03 8.86 34.03
C LEU A 450 7.67 8.10 32.75
N ILE A 451 7.15 6.89 32.91
CA ILE A 451 6.58 6.07 31.83
C ILE A 451 5.06 6.11 31.96
N VAL A 452 4.39 6.45 30.85
CA VAL A 452 2.94 6.29 30.69
C VAL A 452 2.71 5.13 29.74
N PHE A 453 1.89 4.15 30.15
CA PHE A 453 1.74 2.89 29.42
C PHE A 453 0.34 2.31 29.58
N THR A 454 -0.04 1.47 28.61
CA THR A 454 -1.28 0.68 28.69
C THR A 454 -0.96 -0.72 29.20
N PRO A 455 -1.37 -1.10 30.44
CA PRO A 455 -1.00 -2.38 31.07
C PRO A 455 -1.73 -3.61 30.50
N ASN A 456 -2.91 -3.42 29.92
CA ASN A 456 -3.77 -4.50 29.43
C ASN A 456 -4.50 -4.07 28.14
N ALA A 457 -4.92 -5.04 27.33
CA ALA A 457 -5.66 -4.79 26.09
C ALA A 457 -7.03 -4.14 26.32
N VAL A 458 -7.58 -4.33 27.52
CA VAL A 458 -8.85 -3.76 27.99
C VAL A 458 -8.60 -2.83 29.17
N GLY A 459 -9.25 -1.66 29.14
CA GLY A 459 -9.18 -0.66 30.21
C GLY A 459 -8.31 0.56 29.88
N GLY A 460 -7.91 1.27 30.94
CA GLY A 460 -7.25 2.58 30.87
C GLY A 460 -5.72 2.53 30.88
N ILE A 461 -5.13 3.72 30.80
CA ILE A 461 -3.69 4.00 30.85
C ILE A 461 -3.24 4.25 32.29
N ALA A 462 -2.02 3.83 32.61
CA ALA A 462 -1.36 4.05 33.89
C ALA A 462 0.00 4.75 33.73
N LYS A 463 0.51 5.34 34.81
CA LYS A 463 1.88 5.87 34.91
C LYS A 463 2.70 5.13 35.95
N VAL A 464 4.01 5.03 35.73
CA VAL A 464 4.98 4.43 36.65
C VAL A 464 6.35 5.11 36.47
N SER A 465 7.19 5.12 37.51
CA SER A 465 8.60 5.51 37.34
C SER A 465 9.34 4.45 36.54
N ALA A 466 10.27 4.86 35.68
CA ALA A 466 11.15 3.96 34.94
C ALA A 466 12.07 3.13 35.84
N ALA A 467 12.31 3.59 37.08
CA ALA A 467 13.00 2.80 38.11
C ALA A 467 12.10 1.71 38.74
N GLY A 468 10.84 1.60 38.32
CA GLY A 468 9.82 0.70 38.88
C GLY A 468 8.94 1.38 39.92
N GLY A 469 8.11 0.58 40.59
CA GLY A 469 7.22 1.02 41.67
C GLY A 469 5.75 0.69 41.43
N THR A 470 4.88 1.41 42.13
CA THR A 470 3.43 1.25 42.01
C THR A 470 2.91 2.01 40.80
N ALA A 471 2.21 1.31 39.91
CA ALA A 471 1.54 1.94 38.78
C ALA A 471 0.28 2.67 39.26
N VAL A 472 0.08 3.89 38.79
CA VAL A 472 -1.07 4.74 39.11
C VAL A 472 -1.94 4.90 37.87
N PRO A 473 -3.21 4.46 37.89
CA PRO A 473 -4.13 4.73 36.78
C PRO A 473 -4.33 6.23 36.58
N ILE A 474 -4.27 6.70 35.33
CA ILE A 474 -4.43 8.11 34.98
C ILE A 474 -5.56 8.37 33.99
N THR A 475 -6.21 7.32 33.48
CA THR A 475 -7.46 7.45 32.73
C THR A 475 -8.44 6.40 33.20
N GLN A 476 -9.74 6.72 33.15
CA GLN A 476 -10.82 5.78 33.41
C GLN A 476 -11.57 5.50 32.11
N THR A 477 -12.03 4.25 31.94
CA THR A 477 -12.79 3.81 30.77
C THR A 477 -14.23 3.50 31.18
N GLY A 478 -15.21 3.82 30.31
CA GLY A 478 -16.56 3.27 30.44
C GLY A 478 -16.58 1.77 30.07
N GLU A 479 -17.74 1.13 30.25
CA GLU A 479 -17.94 -0.25 29.78
C GLU A 479 -17.64 -0.34 28.27
N SER A 480 -16.79 -1.29 27.89
CA SER A 480 -16.36 -1.60 26.53
C SER A 480 -15.34 -0.65 25.85
N MET A 481 -14.83 0.38 26.55
CA MET A 481 -13.82 1.29 25.99
C MET A 481 -12.38 0.89 26.33
N ASN A 482 -11.47 1.04 25.37
CA ASN A 482 -10.05 0.73 25.54
C ASN A 482 -9.16 1.94 25.20
N HIS A 483 -8.19 2.25 26.07
CA HIS A 483 -7.22 3.33 25.86
C HIS A 483 -5.83 2.76 25.55
N ARG A 484 -5.28 3.06 24.37
CA ARG A 484 -4.07 2.41 23.83
C ARG A 484 -3.07 3.41 23.25
N PHE A 485 -1.82 2.97 23.14
CA PHE A 485 -0.69 3.65 22.48
C PHE A 485 -0.52 5.11 22.92
N PRO A 486 -0.20 5.36 24.21
CA PRO A 486 0.07 6.70 24.68
C PRO A 486 1.32 7.30 24.03
N HIS A 487 1.31 8.60 23.77
CA HIS A 487 2.44 9.35 23.20
C HIS A 487 2.57 10.72 23.86
N PHE A 488 3.70 10.99 24.51
CA PHE A 488 3.93 12.26 25.22
C PHE A 488 3.98 13.45 24.26
N LEU A 489 3.40 14.57 24.69
CA LEU A 489 3.65 15.88 24.09
C LEU A 489 4.94 16.49 24.65
N PRO A 490 5.50 17.54 24.01
CA PRO A 490 6.80 18.11 24.40
C PRO A 490 6.89 18.67 25.82
N ASP A 491 5.75 18.94 26.46
CA ASP A 491 5.71 19.42 27.85
C ASP A 491 5.97 18.33 28.89
N GLY A 492 5.93 17.05 28.50
CA GLY A 492 6.20 15.92 29.39
C GLY A 492 5.07 15.56 30.35
N HIS A 493 3.95 16.28 30.35
CA HIS A 493 2.82 16.05 31.26
C HIS A 493 1.50 15.77 30.53
N HIS A 494 1.35 16.22 29.28
CA HIS A 494 0.24 15.85 28.41
C HIS A 494 0.64 14.72 27.47
N PHE A 495 -0.32 13.87 27.13
CA PHE A 495 -0.10 12.77 26.20
C PHE A 495 -1.33 12.54 25.34
N LEU A 496 -1.08 12.10 24.11
CA LEU A 496 -2.09 11.60 23.18
C LEU A 496 -2.32 10.13 23.44
N PHE A 497 -3.51 9.62 23.17
CA PHE A 497 -3.80 8.20 23.17
C PHE A 497 -4.97 7.87 22.24
N THR A 498 -5.08 6.60 21.87
CA THR A 498 -6.17 6.09 21.02
C THR A 498 -7.26 5.52 21.91
N GLN A 499 -8.49 5.99 21.72
CA GLN A 499 -9.68 5.34 22.26
C GLN A 499 -10.33 4.50 21.15
N ALA A 500 -10.67 3.26 21.48
CA ALA A 500 -11.28 2.32 20.56
C ALA A 500 -12.41 1.53 21.22
N TYR A 501 -13.29 0.99 20.37
CA TYR A 501 -14.45 0.17 20.74
C TYR A 501 -15.50 0.93 21.56
N GLY A 502 -15.52 2.26 21.43
CA GLY A 502 -16.58 3.10 21.97
C GLY A 502 -17.84 3.06 21.10
N LYS A 503 -18.89 3.76 21.52
CA LYS A 503 -20.07 3.97 20.66
C LYS A 503 -19.65 4.77 19.42
N ARG A 504 -20.38 4.63 18.31
CA ARG A 504 -20.09 5.34 17.03
C ARG A 504 -19.81 6.82 17.27
N GLY A 505 -18.65 7.30 16.80
CA GLY A 505 -18.18 8.68 16.98
C GLY A 505 -17.29 8.92 18.21
N GLN A 506 -17.12 7.91 19.08
CA GLN A 506 -16.22 7.97 20.23
C GLN A 506 -14.84 7.34 19.97
N ASP A 507 -14.66 6.67 18.83
CA ASP A 507 -13.34 6.18 18.40
C ASP A 507 -12.51 7.35 17.85
N GLY A 508 -11.25 7.46 18.29
CA GLY A 508 -10.37 8.52 17.82
C GLY A 508 -9.15 8.77 18.72
N ILE A 509 -8.48 9.90 18.46
CA ILE A 509 -7.33 10.37 19.24
C ILE A 509 -7.82 11.33 20.32
N TYR A 510 -7.48 10.99 21.55
CA TYR A 510 -7.74 11.77 22.75
C TYR A 510 -6.45 12.30 23.33
N MET A 511 -6.57 13.31 24.20
CA MET A 511 -5.47 13.87 24.95
C MET A 511 -5.80 13.83 26.43
N GLY A 512 -4.89 13.29 27.24
CA GLY A 512 -4.96 13.25 28.69
C GLY A 512 -3.80 14.02 29.34
N SER A 513 -3.82 14.07 30.67
CA SER A 513 -2.77 14.64 31.50
C SER A 513 -2.28 13.63 32.55
N THR A 514 -1.01 13.69 32.90
CA THR A 514 -0.47 12.90 34.02
C THR A 514 -0.93 13.39 35.38
N GLU A 515 -1.53 14.58 35.43
CA GLU A 515 -1.94 15.27 36.66
C GLU A 515 -3.45 15.27 36.88
N SER A 516 -4.23 14.99 35.83
CA SER A 516 -5.69 14.95 35.87
C SER A 516 -6.22 13.70 35.17
N PRO A 517 -7.27 13.04 35.72
CA PRO A 517 -7.91 11.92 35.05
C PRO A 517 -8.78 12.35 33.86
N GLU A 518 -9.01 13.66 33.68
CA GLU A 518 -9.79 14.19 32.56
C GLU A 518 -9.03 14.07 31.24
N PHE A 519 -9.77 13.78 30.18
CA PHE A 519 -9.25 13.71 28.83
C PHE A 519 -10.26 14.30 27.84
N LYS A 520 -9.76 14.78 26.70
CA LYS A 520 -10.58 15.42 25.66
C LYS A 520 -10.30 14.81 24.29
N LEU A 521 -11.34 14.74 23.46
CA LEU A 521 -11.22 14.31 22.07
C LEU A 521 -10.45 15.37 21.26
N ILE A 522 -9.42 14.94 20.53
CA ILE A 522 -8.64 15.79 19.63
C ILE A 522 -9.05 15.54 18.17
N SER A 523 -9.16 14.27 17.77
CA SER A 523 -9.48 13.90 16.39
C SER A 523 -10.38 12.67 16.35
N ALA A 524 -11.61 12.83 15.86
CA ALA A 524 -12.55 11.73 15.68
C ALA A 524 -12.18 10.86 14.47
N GLY A 525 -12.56 9.58 14.50
CA GLY A 525 -12.46 8.68 13.34
C GLY A 525 -11.03 8.32 12.94
N ALA A 526 -10.04 8.56 13.81
CA ALA A 526 -8.72 7.97 13.63
C ALA A 526 -8.77 6.47 13.94
N SER A 527 -8.12 5.65 13.13
CA SER A 527 -8.22 4.19 13.21
C SER A 527 -7.09 3.52 14.00
N SER A 528 -6.04 4.26 14.36
CA SER A 528 -4.83 3.71 15.01
C SER A 528 -4.12 4.72 15.95
N ASN A 529 -2.92 4.35 16.45
CA ASN A 529 -1.97 5.21 17.17
C ASN A 529 -1.69 6.55 16.48
N ALA A 530 -1.31 7.53 17.29
CA ALA A 530 -0.91 8.87 16.85
C ALA A 530 0.44 9.29 17.45
N ALA A 531 1.14 10.17 16.76
CA ALA A 531 2.41 10.74 17.23
C ALA A 531 2.45 12.25 17.00
N TYR A 532 3.21 12.96 17.82
CA TYR A 532 3.45 14.39 17.66
C TYR A 532 4.90 14.66 17.29
N ALA A 533 5.13 15.36 16.18
CA ALA A 533 6.46 15.84 15.84
C ALA A 533 6.41 17.09 14.98
N SER A 534 7.41 17.97 15.17
CA SER A 534 7.62 19.14 14.30
C SER A 534 6.40 20.07 14.15
N GLY A 535 5.53 20.14 15.17
CA GLY A 535 4.31 20.97 15.14
C GLY A 535 3.08 20.32 14.50
N TYR A 536 3.15 19.01 14.22
CA TYR A 536 2.07 18.26 13.59
C TYR A 536 1.68 17.04 14.42
N LEU A 537 0.40 16.73 14.41
CA LEU A 537 -0.16 15.46 14.83
C LEU A 537 -0.19 14.53 13.61
N LEU A 538 0.50 13.39 13.69
CA LEU A 538 0.41 12.33 12.70
C LEU A 538 -0.58 11.27 13.18
N LEU A 539 -1.48 10.85 12.29
CA LEU A 539 -2.51 9.86 12.55
C LEU A 539 -2.85 9.10 11.27
N VAL A 540 -3.41 7.90 11.42
CA VAL A 540 -3.96 7.15 10.29
C VAL A 540 -5.48 7.26 10.28
N ARG A 541 -6.02 7.57 9.10
CA ARG A 541 -7.46 7.56 8.81
C ARG A 541 -7.67 6.90 7.45
N ASP A 542 -8.57 5.93 7.39
CA ASP A 542 -8.90 5.18 6.17
C ASP A 542 -7.64 4.56 5.50
N GLY A 543 -6.70 4.08 6.31
CA GLY A 543 -5.43 3.51 5.85
C GLY A 543 -4.35 4.51 5.40
N LYS A 544 -4.70 5.82 5.36
CA LYS A 544 -3.80 6.89 4.94
C LYS A 544 -3.10 7.54 6.12
N LEU A 545 -1.80 7.76 6.02
CA LEU A 545 -1.04 8.52 7.01
C LEU A 545 -1.22 10.01 6.73
N LEU A 546 -1.81 10.70 7.70
CA LEU A 546 -2.11 12.12 7.65
C LEU A 546 -1.27 12.87 8.68
N ALA A 547 -0.89 14.10 8.34
CA ALA A 547 -0.31 15.06 9.26
C ALA A 547 -1.17 16.30 9.35
N GLN A 548 -1.57 16.68 10.57
CA GLN A 548 -2.41 17.83 10.82
C GLN A 548 -1.71 18.82 11.74
N PRO A 549 -1.69 20.13 11.43
CA PRO A 549 -1.10 21.14 12.30
C PRO A 549 -1.70 21.08 13.71
N PHE A 550 -0.84 20.98 14.72
CA PHE A 550 -1.24 20.88 16.13
C PHE A 550 -0.46 21.88 16.98
N ASP A 551 -1.18 22.79 17.62
CA ASP A 551 -0.61 23.74 18.57
C ASP A 551 -0.48 23.04 19.93
N SER A 552 0.74 22.66 20.29
CA SER A 552 1.02 21.96 21.55
C SER A 552 0.91 22.85 22.79
N ARG A 553 0.80 24.17 22.65
CA ARG A 553 0.57 25.09 23.78
C ARG A 553 -0.92 25.28 24.04
N ARG A 554 -1.70 25.41 22.97
CA ARG A 554 -3.17 25.50 23.04
C ARG A 554 -3.86 24.15 23.08
N LEU A 555 -3.12 23.08 22.84
CA LEU A 555 -3.58 21.70 22.86
C LEU A 555 -4.74 21.45 21.90
N GLN A 556 -4.61 21.94 20.66
CA GLN A 556 -5.67 21.88 19.64
C GLN A 556 -5.13 21.81 18.22
N LEU A 557 -5.95 21.27 17.31
CA LEU A 557 -5.67 21.27 15.87
C LEU A 557 -5.88 22.68 15.29
N THR A 558 -5.01 23.10 14.37
CA THR A 558 -4.99 24.49 13.85
C THR A 558 -5.09 24.59 12.32
N GLY A 559 -5.36 23.49 11.62
CA GLY A 559 -5.53 23.47 10.16
C GLY A 559 -6.11 22.16 9.64
N ALA A 560 -6.26 22.06 8.31
CA ALA A 560 -6.71 20.83 7.65
C ALA A 560 -5.60 19.76 7.66
N PRO A 561 -5.96 18.46 7.72
CA PRO A 561 -4.99 17.38 7.59
C PRO A 561 -4.42 17.35 6.17
N SER A 562 -3.12 17.08 6.07
CA SER A 562 -2.38 16.89 4.82
C SER A 562 -1.96 15.43 4.70
N LEU A 563 -2.05 14.88 3.48
CA LEU A 563 -1.64 13.51 3.20
C LEU A 563 -0.11 13.39 3.24
N VAL A 564 0.40 12.40 3.97
CA VAL A 564 1.83 12.05 4.02
C VAL A 564 2.10 10.79 3.20
N SER A 565 1.23 9.78 3.31
CA SER A 565 1.29 8.55 2.53
C SER A 565 -0.12 7.98 2.33
N ASP A 566 -0.39 7.45 1.14
CA ASP A 566 -1.67 6.85 0.76
C ASP A 566 -1.88 5.42 1.31
N GLY A 567 -0.90 4.83 1.99
CA GLY A 567 -1.05 3.52 2.60
C GLY A 567 0.02 3.17 3.64
N VAL A 568 -0.40 2.87 4.86
CA VAL A 568 0.47 2.37 5.95
C VAL A 568 -0.06 1.06 6.50
N ARG A 569 0.84 0.09 6.76
CA ARG A 569 0.48 -1.20 7.35
C ARG A 569 -0.17 -0.96 8.72
N THR A 570 -1.40 -1.44 8.86
CA THR A 570 -2.27 -1.15 10.02
C THR A 570 -2.95 -2.43 10.50
N ALA A 571 -2.97 -2.65 11.82
CA ALA A 571 -3.76 -3.69 12.47
C ALA A 571 -5.01 -3.06 13.10
N PHE A 572 -6.19 -3.37 12.54
CA PHE A 572 -7.46 -2.80 12.99
C PHE A 572 -7.89 -3.30 14.38
N ASP A 573 -7.62 -4.57 14.71
CA ASP A 573 -7.92 -5.21 15.99
C ASP A 573 -7.01 -4.71 17.13
N ARG A 574 -5.76 -4.38 16.80
CA ARG A 574 -4.82 -3.83 17.78
C ARG A 574 -4.93 -2.32 17.89
N ARG A 575 -5.38 -1.64 16.82
CA ARG A 575 -5.44 -0.17 16.65
C ARG A 575 -4.05 0.46 16.57
N VAL A 576 -3.15 -0.17 15.83
CA VAL A 576 -1.77 0.31 15.60
C VAL A 576 -1.44 0.33 14.11
N ALA A 577 -0.70 1.34 13.69
CA ALA A 577 -0.15 1.50 12.37
C ALA A 577 1.37 1.64 12.46
N ASP A 578 2.06 1.11 11.48
CA ASP A 578 3.52 1.06 11.42
C ASP A 578 4.10 2.37 10.90
N PHE A 579 4.15 3.37 11.77
CA PHE A 579 4.90 4.59 11.56
C PHE A 579 5.52 5.09 12.87
N SER A 580 6.65 5.79 12.74
CA SER A 580 7.33 6.45 13.85
C SER A 580 7.98 7.73 13.35
N VAL A 581 7.93 8.78 14.15
CA VAL A 581 8.40 10.11 13.78
C VAL A 581 9.23 10.72 14.89
N ALA A 582 10.33 11.38 14.52
CA ALA A 582 11.22 12.08 15.42
C ALA A 582 11.08 13.60 15.29
N GLN A 583 11.47 14.33 16.34
CA GLN A 583 11.36 15.80 16.36
C GLN A 583 12.30 16.49 15.37
N ASN A 584 13.35 15.80 14.90
CA ASN A 584 14.28 16.30 13.90
C ASN A 584 13.71 16.29 12.46
N GLY A 585 12.45 15.87 12.26
CA GLY A 585 11.83 15.77 10.95
C GLY A 585 12.14 14.48 10.20
N THR A 586 12.59 13.42 10.91
CA THR A 586 12.69 12.05 10.38
C THR A 586 11.39 11.31 10.62
N LEU A 587 10.83 10.71 9.57
CA LEU A 587 9.67 9.84 9.62
C LEU A 587 10.07 8.49 9.03
N VAL A 588 9.71 7.40 9.71
CA VAL A 588 9.81 6.05 9.18
C VAL A 588 8.43 5.42 9.19
N PHE A 589 8.02 4.78 8.11
CA PHE A 589 6.78 4.02 8.06
C PHE A 589 6.94 2.78 7.20
N LEU A 590 6.08 1.79 7.44
CA LEU A 590 5.98 0.63 6.58
C LEU A 590 4.70 0.77 5.76
N SER A 591 4.86 0.88 4.44
CA SER A 591 3.72 0.94 3.53
C SER A 591 2.87 -0.31 3.71
N ALA A 592 1.54 -0.16 3.61
CA ALA A 592 0.67 -1.33 3.53
C ALA A 592 1.17 -2.22 2.40
N MET A 593 1.30 -3.53 2.62
CA MET A 593 1.91 -4.42 1.62
C MET A 593 1.24 -4.20 0.27
N ALA A 594 2.01 -3.69 -0.68
CA ALA A 594 1.55 -3.42 -2.04
C ALA A 594 1.37 -4.71 -2.85
N GLY A 595 1.71 -5.87 -2.28
CA GLY A 595 1.48 -7.19 -2.84
C GLY A 595 0.67 -8.05 -1.87
N GLY A 596 -0.29 -8.81 -2.40
CA GLY A 596 -1.05 -9.77 -1.64
C GLY A 596 -0.18 -10.90 -1.07
N GLN A 597 -0.82 -11.87 -0.41
CA GLN A 597 -0.16 -13.10 -0.01
C GLN A 597 -0.28 -14.15 -1.11
N ARG A 598 0.71 -15.03 -1.20
CA ARG A 598 0.59 -16.30 -1.94
C ARG A 598 0.39 -17.43 -0.95
N LEU A 599 -0.37 -18.45 -1.33
CA LEU A 599 -0.51 -19.67 -0.55
C LEU A 599 0.49 -20.71 -1.04
N VAL A 600 1.27 -21.27 -0.12
CA VAL A 600 2.35 -22.21 -0.40
C VAL A 600 2.14 -23.49 0.40
N TRP A 601 2.30 -24.64 -0.26
CA TRP A 601 2.28 -25.94 0.38
C TRP A 601 3.64 -26.26 0.99
N PHE A 602 3.60 -26.80 2.20
CA PHE A 602 4.75 -27.36 2.91
C PHE A 602 4.46 -28.78 3.37
N ASP A 603 5.50 -29.60 3.51
CA ASP A 603 5.44 -30.80 4.34
C ASP A 603 5.65 -30.46 5.83
N ARG A 604 5.61 -31.47 6.70
CA ARG A 604 5.71 -31.26 8.16
C ARG A 604 7.11 -30.85 8.60
N GLU A 605 8.11 -31.15 7.79
CA GLU A 605 9.53 -30.84 8.03
C GLU A 605 9.89 -29.42 7.54
N GLY A 606 8.99 -28.74 6.83
CA GLY A 606 9.16 -27.36 6.37
C GLY A 606 9.69 -27.24 4.94
N LYS A 607 9.75 -28.35 4.20
CA LYS A 607 10.09 -28.33 2.78
C LYS A 607 8.92 -27.76 2.00
N GLU A 608 9.22 -26.79 1.16
CA GLU A 608 8.26 -26.25 0.20
C GLU A 608 7.92 -27.29 -0.87
N LEU A 609 6.62 -27.57 -1.01
CA LEU A 609 6.07 -28.50 -2.00
C LEU A 609 5.60 -27.76 -3.27
N GLY A 610 5.38 -26.44 -3.17
CA GLY A 610 5.04 -25.56 -4.29
C GLY A 610 3.95 -24.53 -3.95
N VAL A 611 3.80 -23.54 -4.82
CA VAL A 611 2.78 -22.49 -4.70
C VAL A 611 1.41 -23.05 -5.10
N ALA A 612 0.43 -22.95 -4.18
CA ALA A 612 -0.95 -23.38 -4.38
C ALA A 612 -1.83 -22.30 -5.02
N VAL A 613 -1.67 -21.05 -4.55
CA VAL A 613 -2.36 -19.87 -5.09
C VAL A 613 -1.34 -18.73 -5.12
N PRO A 614 -1.05 -18.13 -6.30
CA PRO A 614 -0.01 -17.12 -6.44
C PRO A 614 -0.39 -15.77 -5.82
N ASP A 615 -1.68 -15.48 -5.69
CA ASP A 615 -2.17 -14.26 -5.05
C ASP A 615 -3.57 -14.47 -4.46
N ILE A 616 -3.70 -14.23 -3.15
CA ILE A 616 -4.98 -14.16 -2.43
C ILE A 616 -5.38 -12.73 -2.06
N GLY A 617 -4.64 -11.73 -2.54
CA GLY A 617 -4.77 -10.33 -2.16
C GLY A 617 -4.31 -10.09 -0.73
N ASN A 618 -4.85 -9.05 -0.10
CA ASN A 618 -4.56 -8.69 1.28
C ASN A 618 -5.57 -9.34 2.23
N PRO A 619 -5.23 -10.42 2.93
CA PRO A 619 -6.13 -11.04 3.89
C PRO A 619 -6.38 -10.11 5.08
N THR A 620 -7.51 -10.26 5.77
CA THR A 620 -7.77 -9.53 7.02
C THR A 620 -6.77 -9.93 8.13
N SER A 621 -6.71 -9.14 9.21
CA SER A 621 -6.01 -9.51 10.44
C SER A 621 -6.98 -10.13 11.45
N GLY A 622 -6.48 -10.97 12.36
CA GLY A 622 -7.28 -11.53 13.46
C GLY A 622 -7.31 -13.06 13.49
N LEU A 623 -8.27 -13.61 14.24
CA LEU A 623 -8.47 -15.04 14.42
C LEU A 623 -9.13 -15.67 13.18
N LEU A 624 -8.53 -16.73 12.64
CA LEU A 624 -9.05 -17.51 11.51
C LEU A 624 -9.33 -16.66 10.27
N VAL A 625 -8.27 -16.18 9.62
CA VAL A 625 -8.35 -15.35 8.40
C VAL A 625 -8.88 -16.13 7.19
N GLY A 626 -8.74 -17.46 7.20
CA GLY A 626 -9.27 -18.34 6.18
C GLY A 626 -9.24 -19.80 6.60
N THR A 627 -9.78 -20.67 5.77
CA THR A 627 -9.81 -22.12 6.00
C THR A 627 -9.79 -22.92 4.70
N LEU A 628 -9.12 -24.06 4.72
CA LEU A 628 -9.12 -25.09 3.71
C LEU A 628 -10.44 -25.87 3.75
N SER A 629 -11.02 -26.09 2.58
CA SER A 629 -12.21 -26.93 2.46
C SER A 629 -11.93 -28.36 2.92
N PRO A 630 -12.90 -29.04 3.55
CA PRO A 630 -12.86 -30.47 3.84
C PRO A 630 -12.39 -31.40 2.72
N SER A 631 -12.70 -31.07 1.46
CA SER A 631 -12.24 -31.83 0.29
C SER A 631 -10.76 -31.58 -0.05
N GLY A 632 -10.18 -30.47 0.42
CA GLY A 632 -8.82 -30.05 0.11
C GLY A 632 -8.66 -29.41 -1.28
N GLU A 633 -9.77 -29.11 -1.96
CA GLU A 633 -9.77 -28.60 -3.34
C GLU A 633 -9.88 -27.06 -3.42
N ARG A 634 -10.43 -26.45 -2.37
CA ARG A 634 -10.66 -25.01 -2.28
C ARG A 634 -10.23 -24.46 -0.93
N VAL A 635 -9.91 -23.17 -0.90
CA VAL A 635 -9.63 -22.40 0.31
C VAL A 635 -10.53 -21.16 0.33
N ALA A 636 -11.09 -20.83 1.50
CA ALA A 636 -11.86 -19.61 1.71
C ALA A 636 -11.01 -18.63 2.53
N VAL A 637 -10.94 -17.36 2.12
CA VAL A 637 -10.13 -16.33 2.77
C VAL A 637 -10.93 -15.04 2.86
N ALA A 638 -10.91 -14.38 4.01
CA ALA A 638 -11.42 -13.03 4.16
C ALA A 638 -10.39 -12.02 3.62
N ARG A 639 -10.75 -11.25 2.59
CA ARG A 639 -9.88 -10.25 1.94
C ARG A 639 -10.35 -8.84 2.28
N SER A 640 -9.42 -8.01 2.74
CA SER A 640 -9.67 -6.61 3.04
C SER A 640 -9.83 -5.77 1.76
N ARG A 641 -10.77 -4.84 1.78
CA ARG A 641 -10.94 -3.74 0.82
C ARG A 641 -10.63 -2.37 1.44
N GLY A 642 -10.04 -2.35 2.65
CA GLY A 642 -9.77 -1.13 3.41
C GLY A 642 -10.98 -0.68 4.26
N THR A 643 -12.13 -0.41 3.63
CA THR A 643 -13.35 0.04 4.32
C THR A 643 -14.34 -1.09 4.65
N GLY A 644 -14.00 -2.33 4.30
CA GLY A 644 -14.80 -3.54 4.50
C GLY A 644 -14.00 -4.78 4.10
N SER A 645 -14.61 -5.96 4.14
CA SER A 645 -13.96 -7.21 3.73
C SER A 645 -14.95 -8.20 3.13
N ASP A 646 -14.45 -9.06 2.25
CA ASP A 646 -15.27 -10.09 1.61
C ASP A 646 -14.64 -11.47 1.73
N ILE A 647 -15.49 -12.49 1.72
CA ILE A 647 -15.03 -13.87 1.61
C ILE A 647 -14.75 -14.17 0.14
N TRP A 648 -13.53 -14.61 -0.14
CA TRP A 648 -13.07 -15.10 -1.43
C TRP A 648 -12.80 -16.59 -1.35
N MET A 649 -13.06 -17.32 -2.43
CA MET A 649 -12.75 -18.73 -2.56
C MET A 649 -11.74 -18.92 -3.68
N TYR A 650 -10.68 -19.68 -3.41
CA TYR A 650 -9.67 -20.02 -4.41
C TYR A 650 -9.66 -21.53 -4.67
N SER A 651 -9.62 -21.91 -5.94
CA SER A 651 -9.37 -23.29 -6.34
C SER A 651 -7.89 -23.61 -6.19
N LEU A 652 -7.55 -24.69 -5.50
CA LEU A 652 -6.18 -25.15 -5.34
C LEU A 652 -5.65 -25.93 -6.55
N GLN A 653 -6.54 -26.25 -7.50
CA GLN A 653 -6.17 -26.90 -8.76
C GLN A 653 -5.88 -25.90 -9.88
N THR A 654 -6.69 -24.84 -9.97
CA THR A 654 -6.59 -23.84 -11.06
C THR A 654 -6.01 -22.51 -10.60
N ALA A 655 -5.84 -22.31 -9.29
CA ALA A 655 -5.48 -21.05 -8.65
C ALA A 655 -6.48 -19.89 -8.89
N LEU A 656 -7.66 -20.17 -9.47
CA LEU A 656 -8.67 -19.16 -9.74
C LEU A 656 -9.41 -18.75 -8.47
N GLY A 657 -9.50 -17.44 -8.23
CA GLY A 657 -10.25 -16.81 -7.15
C GLY A 657 -11.65 -16.37 -7.58
N THR A 658 -12.66 -16.64 -6.77
CA THR A 658 -14.04 -16.17 -6.96
C THR A 658 -14.54 -15.53 -5.67
N ARG A 659 -15.12 -14.33 -5.79
CA ARG A 659 -15.72 -13.61 -4.66
C ARG A 659 -17.06 -14.25 -4.28
N LEU A 660 -17.26 -14.51 -2.98
CA LEU A 660 -18.48 -15.13 -2.45
C LEU A 660 -19.46 -14.11 -1.86
N THR A 661 -18.98 -13.12 -1.11
CA THR A 661 -19.81 -12.06 -0.52
C THR A 661 -19.66 -10.76 -1.30
N PHE A 662 -20.72 -9.94 -1.35
CA PHE A 662 -20.76 -8.70 -2.13
C PHE A 662 -21.40 -7.55 -1.32
N THR A 663 -20.98 -7.37 -0.07
CA THR A 663 -21.53 -6.32 0.82
C THR A 663 -20.48 -5.30 1.20
N ASP A 664 -20.90 -4.12 1.68
CA ASP A 664 -20.01 -3.05 2.13
C ASP A 664 -19.44 -3.28 3.54
N ASP A 665 -20.00 -4.24 4.28
CA ASP A 665 -19.59 -4.58 5.64
C ASP A 665 -18.26 -5.37 5.71
N PHE A 666 -17.83 -5.67 6.94
CA PHE A 666 -16.72 -6.57 7.19
C PHE A 666 -17.23 -8.02 7.29
N ASN A 667 -16.90 -8.84 6.30
CA ASN A 667 -17.13 -10.29 6.33
C ASN A 667 -15.81 -11.01 6.65
N GLU A 668 -15.78 -11.82 7.70
CA GLU A 668 -14.58 -12.44 8.27
C GLU A 668 -14.83 -13.85 8.83
N SER A 669 -13.76 -14.52 9.26
CA SER A 669 -13.77 -15.86 9.87
C SER A 669 -14.63 -16.90 9.11
N PRO A 670 -14.33 -17.16 7.83
CA PRO A 670 -15.06 -18.18 7.08
C PRO A 670 -14.79 -19.57 7.67
N VAL A 671 -15.82 -20.42 7.70
CA VAL A 671 -15.79 -21.82 8.16
C VAL A 671 -16.57 -22.68 7.18
N TRP A 672 -15.93 -23.69 6.60
CA TRP A 672 -16.57 -24.61 5.67
C TRP A 672 -17.53 -25.58 6.37
N SER A 673 -18.65 -25.86 5.71
CA SER A 673 -19.45 -27.04 6.03
C SER A 673 -18.68 -28.34 5.73
N PRO A 674 -18.91 -29.44 6.47
CA PRO A 674 -18.17 -30.69 6.28
C PRO A 674 -18.22 -31.30 4.88
N ASP A 675 -19.24 -30.92 4.09
CA ASP A 675 -19.45 -31.34 2.69
C ASP A 675 -18.89 -30.37 1.65
N SER A 676 -18.23 -29.28 2.07
CA SER A 676 -17.65 -28.25 1.21
C SER A 676 -18.65 -27.49 0.33
N ASN A 677 -19.93 -27.48 0.69
CA ASN A 677 -21.00 -26.85 -0.10
C ASN A 677 -21.44 -25.49 0.44
N ASN A 678 -21.15 -25.20 1.71
CA ASN A 678 -21.54 -23.96 2.36
C ASN A 678 -20.40 -23.40 3.19
N ILE A 679 -20.47 -22.09 3.42
CA ILE A 679 -19.57 -21.38 4.33
C ILE A 679 -20.44 -20.63 5.34
N VAL A 680 -20.09 -20.76 6.62
CA VAL A 680 -20.49 -19.82 7.65
C VAL A 680 -19.40 -18.77 7.80
N PHE A 681 -19.78 -17.51 7.95
CA PHE A 681 -18.86 -16.41 8.19
C PHE A 681 -19.48 -15.43 9.17
N THR A 682 -18.63 -14.62 9.80
CA THR A 682 -19.05 -13.50 10.63
C THR A 682 -19.22 -12.26 9.76
N ARG A 683 -20.36 -11.59 9.87
CA ARG A 683 -20.56 -10.23 9.38
C ARG A 683 -20.55 -9.27 10.55
N ASN A 684 -19.62 -8.33 10.51
CA ASN A 684 -19.48 -7.26 11.49
C ASN A 684 -20.15 -6.00 10.92
N LEU A 685 -21.28 -5.62 11.52
CA LEU A 685 -22.03 -4.41 11.21
C LEU A 685 -21.74 -3.34 12.26
N THR A 686 -22.16 -2.11 11.98
CA THR A 686 -21.85 -0.94 12.82
C THR A 686 -22.33 -1.07 14.27
N ASP A 687 -23.42 -1.81 14.52
CA ASP A 687 -24.10 -1.92 15.82
C ASP A 687 -24.22 -3.35 16.34
N HIS A 688 -23.92 -4.36 15.52
CA HIS A 688 -24.07 -5.77 15.88
C HIS A 688 -23.24 -6.70 14.98
N TYR A 689 -23.11 -7.95 15.39
CA TYR A 689 -22.48 -9.03 14.65
C TYR A 689 -23.53 -10.06 14.24
N GLU A 690 -23.32 -10.68 13.08
CA GLU A 690 -24.18 -11.75 12.56
C GLU A 690 -23.33 -12.95 12.13
N LEU A 691 -23.79 -14.16 12.47
CA LEU A 691 -23.32 -15.37 11.78
C LEU A 691 -24.21 -15.63 10.58
N ARG A 692 -23.60 -15.65 9.40
CA ARG A 692 -24.29 -15.83 8.12
C ARG A 692 -23.86 -17.14 7.48
N LEU A 693 -24.82 -17.85 6.89
CA LEU A 693 -24.61 -19.04 6.08
C LEU A 693 -24.86 -18.70 4.61
N LYS A 694 -23.92 -19.09 3.74
CA LYS A 694 -24.07 -18.95 2.29
C LYS A 694 -23.57 -20.19 1.55
N SER A 695 -24.29 -20.55 0.49
CA SER A 695 -23.88 -21.62 -0.42
C SER A 695 -22.75 -21.17 -1.33
N VAL A 696 -21.80 -22.07 -1.60
CA VAL A 696 -20.66 -21.78 -2.48
C VAL A 696 -21.01 -21.87 -3.98
N PHE A 697 -22.21 -22.32 -4.31
CA PHE A 697 -22.70 -22.46 -5.69
C PHE A 697 -23.36 -21.18 -6.23
N GLY A 698 -23.18 -20.04 -5.57
CA GLY A 698 -23.65 -18.74 -6.05
C GLY A 698 -25.13 -18.46 -5.81
N ALA A 699 -25.80 -19.20 -4.92
CA ALA A 699 -27.15 -18.83 -4.48
C ALA A 699 -27.13 -17.43 -3.86
N SER A 700 -28.05 -16.57 -4.30
CA SER A 700 -28.08 -15.16 -3.91
C SER A 700 -28.45 -14.95 -2.45
N GLU A 701 -29.29 -15.82 -1.88
CA GLU A 701 -29.79 -15.65 -0.51
C GLU A 701 -28.80 -16.14 0.56
N GLU A 702 -28.58 -15.27 1.55
CA GLU A 702 -27.80 -15.55 2.75
C GLU A 702 -28.74 -15.78 3.92
N ARG A 703 -28.55 -16.87 4.66
CA ARG A 703 -29.33 -17.15 5.87
C ARG A 703 -28.62 -16.65 7.10
N MET A 704 -29.28 -15.82 7.91
CA MET A 704 -28.78 -15.44 9.24
C MET A 704 -29.02 -16.59 10.23
N LEU A 705 -27.98 -16.92 11.00
CA LEU A 705 -28.01 -17.98 12.01
C LEU A 705 -28.04 -17.40 13.43
N VAL A 706 -27.21 -16.39 13.68
CA VAL A 706 -27.08 -15.73 15.00
C VAL A 706 -27.00 -14.23 14.76
N LYS A 707 -27.61 -13.45 15.66
CA LYS A 707 -27.46 -12.01 15.78
C LYS A 707 -27.04 -11.68 17.21
N SER A 708 -26.04 -10.82 17.34
CA SER A 708 -25.26 -10.63 18.57
C SER A 708 -24.89 -9.17 18.72
N THR A 709 -25.02 -8.59 19.92
CA THR A 709 -24.58 -7.21 20.19
C THR A 709 -23.11 -7.14 20.59
N GLY A 710 -22.56 -8.23 21.10
CA GLY A 710 -21.12 -8.42 21.32
C GLY A 710 -20.43 -9.03 20.11
N ASN A 711 -19.09 -9.08 20.17
CA ASN A 711 -18.28 -9.72 19.13
C ASN A 711 -18.71 -11.18 18.96
N THR A 712 -18.88 -11.68 17.74
CA THR A 712 -19.26 -13.09 17.52
C THR A 712 -18.49 -13.67 16.34
N LEU A 713 -17.60 -14.64 16.61
CA LEU A 713 -16.69 -15.23 15.63
C LEU A 713 -16.95 -16.72 15.46
N ALA A 714 -17.36 -17.14 14.26
CA ALA A 714 -17.42 -18.56 13.91
C ALA A 714 -16.00 -19.13 13.78
N THR A 715 -15.75 -20.31 14.34
CA THR A 715 -14.40 -20.91 14.32
C THR A 715 -14.36 -22.38 13.91
N ALA A 716 -15.47 -23.13 14.01
CA ALA A 716 -15.51 -24.51 13.51
C ALA A 716 -16.93 -25.01 13.21
N TRP A 717 -17.03 -26.01 12.32
CA TRP A 717 -18.23 -26.79 12.08
C TRP A 717 -17.91 -28.27 12.31
N SER A 718 -18.67 -28.93 13.19
CA SER A 718 -18.48 -30.35 13.52
C SER A 718 -18.66 -31.25 12.28
N ARG A 719 -17.90 -32.36 12.21
CA ARG A 719 -17.87 -33.23 11.03
C ARG A 719 -19.21 -33.93 10.75
N ASP A 720 -20.02 -34.14 11.79
CA ASP A 720 -21.39 -34.65 11.72
C ASP A 720 -22.42 -33.62 11.20
N ARG A 721 -21.97 -32.39 10.87
CA ARG A 721 -22.77 -31.24 10.38
C ARG A 721 -23.72 -30.62 11.40
N ARG A 722 -23.72 -31.12 12.64
CA ARG A 722 -24.72 -30.72 13.64
C ARG A 722 -24.37 -29.43 14.38
N PHE A 723 -23.10 -29.17 14.68
CA PHE A 723 -22.70 -28.10 15.58
C PHE A 723 -21.79 -27.07 14.91
N ILE A 724 -22.06 -25.79 15.14
CA ILE A 724 -21.18 -24.68 14.75
C ILE A 724 -20.64 -24.02 16.00
N PHE A 725 -19.32 -24.00 16.17
CA PHE A 725 -18.67 -23.33 17.28
C PHE A 725 -18.47 -21.86 16.94
N TYR A 726 -18.85 -20.99 17.87
CA TYR A 726 -18.55 -19.56 17.83
C TYR A 726 -18.21 -19.02 19.22
N ALA A 727 -17.52 -17.88 19.26
CA ALA A 727 -17.12 -17.21 20.51
C ALA A 727 -17.52 -15.73 20.51
N GLY A 728 -17.82 -15.17 21.70
CA GLY A 728 -17.69 -13.73 21.96
C GLY A 728 -18.90 -12.95 22.52
N ASP A 729 -20.12 -13.48 22.56
CA ASP A 729 -21.30 -12.75 23.12
C ASP A 729 -22.14 -13.55 24.14
N VAL A 730 -21.63 -14.70 24.59
CA VAL A 730 -22.24 -15.45 25.68
C VAL A 730 -21.28 -15.43 26.85
N PHE A 731 -21.73 -14.86 27.96
CA PHE A 731 -20.92 -14.66 29.14
C PHE A 731 -21.31 -15.66 30.23
N GLY A 732 -20.30 -16.24 30.88
CA GLY A 732 -20.50 -17.07 32.06
C GLY A 732 -20.90 -16.23 33.27
N ALA A 733 -21.24 -16.89 34.39
CA ALA A 733 -21.56 -16.21 35.65
C ALA A 733 -20.43 -15.32 36.20
N ASN A 734 -19.18 -15.55 35.75
CA ASN A 734 -18.00 -14.76 36.05
C ASN A 734 -17.81 -13.54 35.12
N GLY A 735 -18.74 -13.29 34.19
CA GLY A 735 -18.67 -12.19 33.22
C GLY A 735 -17.64 -12.41 32.11
N LYS A 736 -17.09 -13.63 31.96
CA LYS A 736 -16.11 -13.96 30.90
C LYS A 736 -16.79 -14.57 29.69
N ALA A 737 -16.34 -14.20 28.49
CA ALA A 737 -16.84 -14.75 27.24
C ALA A 737 -16.60 -16.28 27.20
N GLN A 738 -17.61 -17.03 26.79
CA GLN A 738 -17.58 -18.49 26.72
C GLN A 738 -17.59 -18.95 25.26
N GLY A 739 -17.04 -20.14 25.04
CA GLY A 739 -17.22 -20.86 23.77
C GLY A 739 -18.64 -21.40 23.69
N VAL A 740 -19.29 -21.21 22.54
CA VAL A 740 -20.68 -21.58 22.33
C VAL A 740 -20.80 -22.43 21.09
N VAL A 741 -21.71 -23.39 21.12
CA VAL A 741 -22.11 -24.15 19.94
C VAL A 741 -23.55 -23.85 19.58
N LEU A 742 -23.79 -23.70 18.28
CA LEU A 742 -25.10 -23.65 17.68
C LEU A 742 -25.48 -25.06 17.22
N ASP A 743 -26.57 -25.62 17.75
CA ASP A 743 -27.15 -26.87 17.21
C ASP A 743 -27.95 -26.57 15.94
N MET A 744 -27.59 -27.20 14.82
CA MET A 744 -28.21 -27.02 13.52
C MET A 744 -29.45 -27.92 13.34
N GLU A 745 -29.70 -28.87 14.24
CA GLU A 745 -30.92 -29.67 14.28
C GLU A 745 -32.08 -28.93 14.97
N GLY A 746 -33.32 -29.11 14.48
CA GLY A 746 -34.54 -28.71 15.19
C GLY A 746 -35.07 -27.28 14.96
N GLY A 747 -34.52 -26.52 14.00
CA GLY A 747 -35.10 -25.27 13.49
C GLY A 747 -35.03 -24.03 14.40
N SER A 748 -34.83 -24.19 15.71
CA SER A 748 -34.72 -23.08 16.68
C SER A 748 -33.29 -22.74 17.11
N HIS A 749 -32.28 -23.41 16.52
CA HIS A 749 -30.84 -23.13 16.70
C HIS A 749 -30.46 -22.78 18.15
N LYS A 750 -30.48 -23.78 19.04
CA LYS A 750 -30.19 -23.56 20.46
C LYS A 750 -28.68 -23.41 20.67
N ALA A 751 -28.29 -22.25 21.20
CA ALA A 751 -26.93 -22.00 21.68
C ALA A 751 -26.67 -22.76 23.00
N MET A 752 -25.54 -23.47 23.09
CA MET A 752 -25.09 -24.17 24.30
C MET A 752 -23.64 -23.79 24.62
N VAL A 753 -23.34 -23.54 25.90
CA VAL A 753 -21.95 -23.35 26.35
C VAL A 753 -21.19 -24.64 26.07
N ALA A 754 -20.01 -24.51 25.46
CA ALA A 754 -19.19 -25.61 24.99
C ALA A 754 -17.89 -25.77 25.81
N THR A 755 -17.63 -24.86 26.75
CA THR A 755 -16.36 -24.75 27.49
C THR A 755 -16.58 -24.31 28.94
N PRO A 756 -15.89 -24.91 29.94
CA PRO A 756 -15.98 -24.49 31.35
C PRO A 756 -14.89 -23.45 31.72
N SER A 757 -14.64 -22.45 30.86
CA SER A 757 -13.49 -21.55 31.00
C SER A 757 -13.65 -20.53 32.12
N GLN A 758 -12.58 -20.31 32.90
CA GLN A 758 -12.52 -19.22 33.89
C GLN A 758 -12.02 -17.90 33.30
N GLY A 759 -11.47 -17.93 32.09
CA GLY A 759 -11.11 -16.78 31.26
C GLY A 759 -12.03 -16.62 30.05
N ASN A 760 -11.77 -15.60 29.24
CA ASN A 760 -12.44 -15.39 27.96
C ASN A 760 -12.03 -16.48 26.97
N VAL A 761 -13.00 -17.03 26.25
CA VAL A 761 -12.77 -17.96 25.15
C VAL A 761 -12.81 -17.20 23.84
N PHE A 762 -11.80 -17.45 23.00
CA PHE A 762 -11.62 -16.71 21.74
C PHE A 762 -12.02 -17.52 20.51
N GLY A 763 -11.99 -18.86 20.60
CA GLY A 763 -12.32 -19.75 19.50
C GLY A 763 -12.15 -21.20 19.88
N GLY A 764 -12.65 -22.12 19.05
CA GLY A 764 -12.54 -23.55 19.29
C GLY A 764 -12.80 -24.41 18.06
N SER A 765 -12.44 -25.68 18.17
CA SER A 765 -12.57 -26.69 17.13
C SER A 765 -12.93 -28.06 17.69
N PHE A 766 -13.66 -28.85 16.90
CA PHE A 766 -14.13 -30.18 17.28
C PHE A 766 -13.15 -31.28 16.87
N SER A 767 -13.02 -32.29 17.71
CA SER A 767 -12.36 -33.54 17.33
C SER A 767 -13.06 -34.20 16.14
N PRO A 768 -12.37 -35.09 15.40
CA PRO A 768 -12.94 -35.80 14.25
C PRO A 768 -14.25 -36.54 14.53
N ASP A 769 -14.46 -36.99 15.77
CA ASP A 769 -15.64 -37.71 16.26
C ASP A 769 -16.63 -36.84 17.04
N THR A 770 -16.41 -35.51 17.07
CA THR A 770 -17.22 -34.51 17.78
C THR A 770 -17.29 -34.71 19.32
N LYS A 771 -16.52 -35.62 19.92
CA LYS A 771 -16.56 -35.87 21.38
C LYS A 771 -15.73 -34.89 22.20
N TRP A 772 -14.85 -34.13 21.56
CA TRP A 772 -13.92 -33.23 22.23
C TRP A 772 -13.91 -31.88 21.54
N VAL A 773 -13.67 -30.83 22.33
CA VAL A 773 -13.47 -29.47 21.83
C VAL A 773 -12.11 -28.99 22.31
N ALA A 774 -11.28 -28.54 21.38
CA ALA A 774 -10.10 -27.74 21.67
C ALA A 774 -10.49 -26.26 21.61
N TYR A 775 -10.01 -25.43 22.53
CA TYR A 775 -10.38 -24.03 22.60
C TYR A 775 -9.25 -23.15 23.16
N LEU A 776 -9.25 -21.88 22.79
CA LEU A 776 -8.32 -20.86 23.26
C LEU A 776 -8.92 -20.09 24.43
N SER A 777 -8.18 -19.93 25.52
CA SER A 777 -8.60 -19.14 26.68
C SER A 777 -7.46 -18.33 27.29
N ASP A 778 -7.79 -17.13 27.80
CA ASP A 778 -6.85 -16.23 28.50
C ASP A 778 -6.79 -16.44 30.02
N GLU A 779 -7.32 -17.56 30.53
CA GLU A 779 -7.53 -17.76 31.96
C GLU A 779 -6.27 -17.73 32.84
N THR A 780 -5.09 -17.94 32.25
CA THR A 780 -3.80 -17.85 32.94
C THR A 780 -3.19 -16.45 32.90
N GLY A 781 -3.89 -15.48 32.29
CA GLY A 781 -3.38 -14.15 31.99
C GLY A 781 -2.71 -14.03 30.62
N ARG A 782 -2.58 -15.15 29.88
CA ARG A 782 -2.17 -15.21 28.47
C ARG A 782 -3.00 -16.28 27.76
N LEU A 783 -3.05 -16.21 26.43
CA LEU A 783 -3.76 -17.21 25.62
C LEU A 783 -3.08 -18.57 25.73
N GLU A 784 -3.84 -19.58 26.10
CA GLU A 784 -3.43 -20.98 26.16
C GLU A 784 -4.49 -21.85 25.47
N VAL A 785 -4.08 -23.03 25.00
CA VAL A 785 -4.92 -24.04 24.35
C VAL A 785 -5.35 -25.08 25.37
N TYR A 786 -6.65 -25.30 25.45
CA TYR A 786 -7.28 -26.30 26.31
C TYR A 786 -8.10 -27.29 25.49
N VAL A 787 -8.32 -28.47 26.05
CA VAL A 787 -9.28 -29.45 25.55
C VAL A 787 -10.24 -29.84 26.66
N THR A 788 -11.51 -30.05 26.31
CA THR A 788 -12.55 -30.60 27.18
C THR A 788 -13.45 -31.57 26.41
N SER A 789 -14.13 -32.48 27.11
CA SER A 789 -15.12 -33.34 26.46
C SER A 789 -16.38 -32.54 26.10
N PHE A 790 -17.07 -32.99 25.07
CA PHE A 790 -18.28 -32.37 24.54
C PHE A 790 -19.35 -33.46 24.32
N PRO A 791 -20.63 -33.20 24.68
CA PRO A 791 -21.18 -31.95 25.20
C PRO A 791 -21.11 -31.81 26.73
N ASN A 792 -20.51 -32.77 27.46
CA ASN A 792 -20.66 -32.85 28.91
C ASN A 792 -19.58 -32.09 29.72
N HIS A 793 -18.50 -31.62 29.10
CA HIS A 793 -17.42 -30.86 29.74
C HIS A 793 -16.75 -31.57 30.92
N LEU A 794 -16.71 -32.90 30.85
CA LEU A 794 -15.99 -33.74 31.80
C LEU A 794 -14.49 -33.62 31.53
N GLY A 795 -13.79 -32.97 32.47
CA GLY A 795 -12.35 -32.79 32.45
C GLY A 795 -11.87 -31.64 31.57
N LYS A 796 -10.65 -31.19 31.86
CA LYS A 796 -9.98 -30.09 31.17
C LYS A 796 -8.48 -30.32 31.16
N TRP A 797 -7.88 -30.23 29.99
CA TRP A 797 -6.44 -30.46 29.80
C TRP A 797 -5.84 -29.29 29.05
N GLN A 798 -4.78 -28.69 29.61
CA GLN A 798 -4.01 -27.68 28.92
C GLN A 798 -3.01 -28.37 27.98
N LEU A 799 -2.97 -27.94 26.72
CA LEU A 799 -2.06 -28.48 25.70
C LEU A 799 -0.82 -27.61 25.49
N SER A 800 -0.96 -26.30 25.59
CA SER A 800 0.16 -25.36 25.44
C SER A 800 0.90 -25.16 26.77
N THR A 801 2.22 -25.06 26.72
CA THR A 801 3.06 -24.85 27.91
C THR A 801 3.73 -23.47 27.94
N GLY A 802 3.70 -22.74 26.82
CA GLY A 802 4.34 -21.42 26.65
C GLY A 802 3.41 -20.36 26.05
N GLY A 803 2.09 -20.61 26.05
CA GLY A 803 1.10 -19.77 25.40
C GLY A 803 0.89 -20.07 23.91
N ALA A 804 -0.17 -19.48 23.37
CA ALA A 804 -0.53 -19.50 21.95
C ALA A 804 -0.81 -18.07 21.48
N ASP A 805 -0.44 -17.74 20.24
CA ASP A 805 -0.74 -16.41 19.68
C ASP A 805 -2.20 -16.27 19.21
N GLY A 806 -2.87 -17.42 19.05
CA GLY A 806 -4.26 -17.52 18.68
C GLY A 806 -4.56 -17.34 17.20
N ALA A 807 -3.64 -16.88 16.34
CA ALA A 807 -4.00 -16.52 14.96
C ALA A 807 -4.53 -17.71 14.11
N LEU A 808 -4.01 -18.91 14.36
CA LEU A 808 -4.49 -20.16 13.73
C LEU A 808 -5.83 -20.62 14.30
N GLY A 809 -6.17 -20.23 15.53
CA GLY A 809 -7.14 -20.96 16.33
C GLY A 809 -6.56 -22.29 16.82
N THR A 810 -7.38 -23.36 16.72
CA THR A 810 -6.98 -24.74 16.99
C THR A 810 -7.48 -25.62 15.85
N ILE A 811 -6.68 -26.60 15.43
CA ILE A 811 -7.04 -27.52 14.35
C ILE A 811 -6.86 -28.96 14.82
N TRP A 812 -7.90 -29.78 14.67
CA TRP A 812 -7.80 -31.23 14.86
C TRP A 812 -7.43 -31.93 13.56
N THR A 813 -6.39 -32.75 13.60
CA THR A 813 -5.99 -33.60 12.46
C THR A 813 -5.88 -35.06 12.86
N GLY A 814 -5.83 -35.94 11.87
CA GLY A 814 -5.76 -37.39 12.07
C GLY A 814 -7.10 -38.03 12.47
N THR A 815 -7.04 -39.32 12.77
CA THR A 815 -8.17 -40.12 13.26
C THR A 815 -7.68 -41.21 14.21
N GLY A 816 -8.46 -41.52 15.25
CA GLY A 816 -8.15 -42.59 16.19
C GLY A 816 -6.79 -42.37 16.88
N PRO A 817 -5.85 -43.34 16.86
CA PRO A 817 -4.56 -43.22 17.55
C PRO A 817 -3.63 -42.12 17.02
N GLN A 818 -3.90 -41.58 15.83
CA GLN A 818 -3.10 -40.53 15.18
C GLN A 818 -3.72 -39.14 15.38
N THR A 819 -4.69 -39.00 16.29
CA THR A 819 -5.35 -37.71 16.53
C THR A 819 -4.38 -36.75 17.21
N GLU A 820 -4.33 -35.52 16.72
CA GLU A 820 -3.50 -34.45 17.29
C GLU A 820 -4.21 -33.10 17.17
N VAL A 821 -3.83 -32.18 18.06
CA VAL A 821 -4.27 -30.78 18.04
C VAL A 821 -3.08 -29.91 17.63
N VAL A 822 -3.30 -29.10 16.60
CA VAL A 822 -2.31 -28.16 16.07
C VAL A 822 -2.74 -26.73 16.41
N PHE A 823 -1.79 -25.94 16.90
CA PHE A 823 -1.95 -24.51 17.20
C PHE A 823 -0.64 -23.77 16.92
N ARG A 824 -0.65 -22.44 17.08
CA ARG A 824 0.53 -21.60 16.90
C ARG A 824 0.96 -20.98 18.24
N ASP A 825 2.25 -21.10 18.57
CA ASP A 825 2.81 -20.57 19.82
C ASP A 825 3.05 -19.04 19.75
N LEU A 826 3.51 -18.43 20.85
CA LEU A 826 3.83 -17.00 20.91
C LEU A 826 5.04 -16.58 20.07
N GLN A 827 5.80 -17.54 19.53
CA GLN A 827 6.91 -17.30 18.59
C GLN A 827 6.48 -17.55 17.14
N SER A 828 5.18 -17.74 16.91
CA SER A 828 4.57 -18.04 15.62
C SER A 828 5.02 -19.37 15.00
N HIS A 829 5.49 -20.34 15.79
CA HIS A 829 5.73 -21.71 15.33
C HIS A 829 4.46 -22.56 15.39
N LEU A 830 4.32 -23.48 14.43
CA LEU A 830 3.27 -24.49 14.50
C LEU A 830 3.66 -25.59 15.49
N ILE A 831 2.82 -25.79 16.50
CA ILE A 831 2.96 -26.83 17.51
C ILE A 831 1.87 -27.87 17.29
N SER A 832 2.28 -29.14 17.20
CA SER A 832 1.37 -30.28 17.26
C SER A 832 1.48 -31.01 18.60
N VAL A 833 0.34 -31.31 19.20
CA VAL A 833 0.24 -32.14 20.40
C VAL A 833 -0.57 -33.39 20.08
N PRO A 834 0.04 -34.59 20.06
CA PRO A 834 -0.68 -35.84 19.92
C PRO A 834 -1.64 -36.05 21.09
N VAL A 835 -2.82 -36.61 20.83
CA VAL A 835 -3.86 -36.79 21.83
C VAL A 835 -4.37 -38.22 21.79
N ARG A 836 -4.41 -38.89 22.96
CA ARG A 836 -4.94 -40.25 23.10
C ARG A 836 -6.11 -40.28 24.06
N GLU A 837 -7.21 -40.90 23.62
CA GLU A 837 -8.34 -41.20 24.48
C GLU A 837 -8.12 -42.56 25.18
N GLN A 838 -8.28 -42.58 26.50
CA GLN A 838 -8.29 -43.80 27.31
C GLN A 838 -9.39 -43.72 28.37
N GLY A 839 -10.41 -44.59 28.25
CA GLY A 839 -11.47 -44.71 29.26
C GLY A 839 -12.29 -43.43 29.48
N GLY A 840 -12.55 -42.64 28.44
CA GLY A 840 -13.27 -41.36 28.54
C GLY A 840 -12.43 -40.19 29.10
N SER A 841 -11.14 -40.41 29.31
CA SER A 841 -10.15 -39.37 29.63
C SER A 841 -9.23 -39.11 28.43
N LEU A 842 -8.69 -37.91 28.36
CA LEU A 842 -7.81 -37.47 27.29
C LEU A 842 -6.39 -37.30 27.83
N SER A 843 -5.42 -37.96 27.19
CA SER A 843 -4.01 -37.90 27.56
C SER A 843 -3.22 -37.19 26.46
N PRO A 844 -2.75 -35.94 26.71
CA PRO A 844 -1.88 -35.24 25.77
C PRO A 844 -0.46 -35.81 25.79
N GLY A 845 0.13 -35.98 24.61
CA GLY A 845 1.51 -36.38 24.42
C GLY A 845 2.48 -35.20 24.45
N ALA A 846 3.76 -35.48 24.16
CA ALA A 846 4.78 -34.43 24.08
C ALA A 846 4.54 -33.51 22.86
N PRO A 847 4.55 -32.17 23.03
CA PRO A 847 4.46 -31.21 21.93
C PRO A 847 5.59 -31.37 20.92
N ARG A 848 5.30 -31.13 19.65
CA ARG A 848 6.25 -31.20 18.53
C ARG A 848 6.15 -29.95 17.68
N VAL A 849 7.29 -29.34 17.37
CA VAL A 849 7.37 -28.21 16.44
C VAL A 849 7.30 -28.74 15.00
N LEU A 850 6.43 -28.16 14.17
CA LEU A 850 6.29 -28.45 12.75
C LEU A 850 7.05 -27.42 11.89
N LEU A 851 7.06 -27.64 10.58
CA LEU A 851 7.75 -26.82 9.57
C LEU A 851 9.25 -26.63 9.85
N GLY A 852 9.89 -27.60 10.50
CA GLY A 852 11.31 -27.52 10.87
C GLY A 852 11.64 -26.35 11.79
N GLY A 853 10.65 -25.79 12.51
CA GLY A 853 10.83 -24.60 13.35
C GLY A 853 10.78 -23.27 12.58
N ARG A 854 10.29 -23.27 11.33
CA ARG A 854 10.03 -22.01 10.62
C ARG A 854 8.97 -21.19 11.36
N SER A 855 9.30 -19.95 11.72
CA SER A 855 8.33 -18.99 12.23
C SER A 855 7.39 -18.53 11.12
N LEU A 856 6.11 -18.41 11.44
CA LEU A 856 5.04 -17.96 10.55
C LEU A 856 4.55 -16.55 10.90
N ALA A 857 5.42 -15.69 11.43
CA ALA A 857 5.08 -14.33 11.87
C ALA A 857 4.50 -13.46 10.73
N SER A 858 5.03 -13.55 9.50
CA SER A 858 4.46 -12.87 8.32
C SER A 858 3.25 -13.58 7.70
N SER A 859 2.91 -14.79 8.17
CA SER A 859 1.77 -15.53 7.64
C SER A 859 0.48 -15.08 8.32
N ARG A 860 -0.47 -14.61 7.50
CA ARG A 860 -1.83 -14.33 7.96
C ARG A 860 -2.77 -15.50 7.77
N PHE A 861 -2.39 -16.51 6.99
CA PHE A 861 -3.20 -17.70 6.74
C PHE A 861 -2.36 -18.94 7.01
N THR A 862 -2.88 -19.86 7.81
CA THR A 862 -2.30 -21.20 7.91
C THR A 862 -3.43 -22.19 8.10
N ASP A 863 -3.40 -23.32 7.40
CA ASP A 863 -4.31 -24.44 7.62
C ASP A 863 -3.62 -25.75 7.20
N LEU A 864 -4.21 -26.90 7.54
CA LEU A 864 -3.65 -28.22 7.28
C LEU A 864 -4.66 -29.12 6.56
N THR A 865 -4.17 -30.05 5.76
CA THR A 865 -5.01 -31.14 5.25
C THR A 865 -5.52 -31.99 6.41
N ARG A 866 -6.68 -32.63 6.24
CA ARG A 866 -7.31 -33.46 7.30
C ARG A 866 -6.43 -34.59 7.83
N ASP A 867 -5.56 -35.12 6.98
CA ASP A 867 -4.57 -36.14 7.34
C ASP A 867 -3.32 -35.57 8.04
N GLY A 868 -3.23 -34.24 8.18
CA GLY A 868 -2.13 -33.51 8.80
C GLY A 868 -0.83 -33.52 7.99
N LYS A 869 -0.81 -34.07 6.78
CA LYS A 869 0.46 -34.29 6.05
C LYS A 869 0.97 -33.06 5.32
N ARG A 870 0.07 -32.19 4.84
CA ARG A 870 0.42 -30.98 4.11
C ARG A 870 -0.10 -29.76 4.85
N ILE A 871 0.74 -28.74 4.92
CA ILE A 871 0.47 -27.46 5.59
C ILE A 871 0.39 -26.41 4.50
N LEU A 872 -0.71 -25.66 4.46
CA LEU A 872 -0.90 -24.53 3.57
C LEU A 872 -0.65 -23.25 4.37
N ALA A 873 0.36 -22.47 3.99
CA ALA A 873 0.69 -21.22 4.66
C ALA A 873 0.68 -20.05 3.67
N GLY A 874 0.19 -18.89 4.12
CA GLY A 874 0.23 -17.64 3.40
C GLY A 874 1.59 -16.98 3.59
N LEU A 875 2.31 -16.75 2.52
CA LEU A 875 3.57 -16.02 2.55
C LEU A 875 3.41 -14.71 1.79
N PRO A 876 4.16 -13.66 2.15
CA PRO A 876 4.36 -12.52 1.27
C PRO A 876 4.78 -12.99 -0.14
N GLN A 877 4.35 -12.27 -1.18
CA GLN A 877 4.88 -12.50 -2.53
C GLN A 877 6.41 -12.35 -2.56
N GLU A 878 7.10 -13.15 -3.36
CA GLU A 878 8.56 -13.01 -3.56
C GLU A 878 8.83 -11.62 -4.15
N ASN A 879 9.62 -10.81 -3.42
CA ASN A 879 9.86 -9.35 -3.55
C ASN A 879 9.06 -8.43 -2.61
N ALA A 880 8.18 -8.95 -1.76
CA ALA A 880 7.42 -8.16 -0.78
C ALA A 880 8.13 -7.98 0.58
N SER A 881 9.46 -8.07 0.62
CA SER A 881 10.24 -7.44 1.69
C SER A 881 10.17 -5.93 1.45
N THR A 882 9.07 -5.29 1.81
CA THR A 882 8.96 -3.84 1.71
C THR A 882 9.96 -3.25 2.70
N PRO A 883 11.05 -2.59 2.25
CA PRO A 883 11.93 -1.90 3.17
C PRO A 883 11.12 -0.85 3.92
N LEU A 884 11.54 -0.51 5.15
CA LEU A 884 10.94 0.62 5.85
C LEU A 884 11.15 1.88 5.00
N THR A 885 10.09 2.63 4.74
CA THR A 885 10.20 3.91 4.04
C THR A 885 10.72 4.95 5.02
N LEU A 886 11.87 5.53 4.72
CA LEU A 886 12.50 6.61 5.46
C LEU A 886 12.25 7.93 4.71
N LEU A 887 11.66 8.90 5.40
CA LEU A 887 11.44 10.24 4.92
C LEU A 887 12.13 11.25 5.83
N LEU A 888 13.17 11.92 5.33
CA LEU A 888 13.85 13.01 6.02
C LEU A 888 13.20 14.33 5.62
N ASN A 889 13.13 15.30 6.54
CA ASN A 889 12.56 16.63 6.33
C ASN A 889 11.10 16.65 5.83
N TRP A 890 10.30 15.65 6.23
CA TRP A 890 8.94 15.40 5.71
C TRP A 890 7.98 16.60 5.77
N THR A 891 8.14 17.49 6.75
CA THR A 891 7.27 18.67 6.93
C THR A 891 7.33 19.67 5.77
N LYS A 892 8.35 19.59 4.91
CA LYS A 892 8.48 20.48 3.75
C LYS A 892 7.43 20.24 2.67
N ASN A 893 6.99 19.00 2.50
CA ASN A 893 5.92 18.66 1.56
C ASN A 893 4.54 19.20 1.99
N LEU A 894 4.40 19.61 3.25
CA LEU A 894 3.11 20.03 3.82
C LEU A 894 2.89 21.55 3.84
N LYS A 895 3.91 22.34 3.45
CA LYS A 895 3.82 23.81 3.41
C LYS A 895 3.51 24.37 2.02
N ARG A 896 2.98 23.53 1.12
CA ARG A 896 2.56 23.95 -0.24
C ARG A 896 1.10 24.35 -0.26
#